data_AF-A0A0F4G6M4-F1
#
_entry.id   AF-A0A0F4G6M4-F1
#
_cell.length_a   1.000
_cell.length_b   1.000
_cell.length_c   1.000
_cell.angle_alpha   90.00
_cell.angle_beta   90.00
_cell.angle_gamma   90.00
#
_symmetry.space_group_name_H-M   'P 1'
#
loop_
_entity.id
_entity.type
_entity.pdbx_description
1 polymer ?
#
loop_
_entity_poly.entity_id
_entity_poly.type
_entity_poly.pdbx_seq_one_letter_code
_entity_poly.pdbx_strand_id
1 'polypeptide(L)'
;MVRAEDFLTFFYYGLAQVFLHRDATSFGASESPMLLPRLHEGSWRFLQSKPARGLLAAVLFLVTACLFLQSHTGTFAVPRDGTSSGPVADTPKGRLHLLIPATSTNADLCKLLLSAQVLGYPTPVLINYGDHEEQDPYKQHIGKVEGILKYLEQIERNDEYAEDLVLIIDGFDVWFQLRPDVLIRRYYDINAAADARAVETYGQDLVDQHDIRQTVIFGADKICWPVDLSRPACWAVPQSPFPDSSFGPRSTREDADERDRNAAQWLNSGTVMGPASDVRDVFKTALAEIQNNYRGDSDQYYFSGIFGDQEYARIQRVPHLLEAAKNRSMHLHDREDFSEGFRFEPLLFGTTKEYHIGIDYSLSMFQTLAFWSQQLSWTRTADVWTPPSGSPYPPSSAHFFSLPADIPASASPYADLDHRHPQRSTPWSEVQLVYNSITHQIPALLHVTGGPHEKDYRLYWWQKLWFQSQARELREARLALGQRQISNDTIRGMLWFNAEADEIDREGITGGGLGGVWTDRRGWLSWRRMCGAVESGILEVPDQEWFHPGPKWPEPETEPESLVNDAAQLSPVLVGELGDEAVTPIDGYAGVTDGQPALPADVPQRTLEPSLSLSSHKLESAISPASSLPSKPAALHLIVPASNPDPNLCKVLLSAGILGYPSPVIVNWNHTFVDNRYVEGGSHLAKLSGVETYLSSLEDAQDEDLVLMVDGYDVWLQLRPQTLVSRFYDINRKADERLAKELGPAQKTWNIHQEVVFGVQKRCWPWTFDDPPCYAAPESTLPADIYGPDTDTDIGFEPNPYIKFRPRYTNSGVVMGTVRGMRKMFRQAVMRLEKTEGEKNMGSDQYVLAHIIGDQNVWREAARRDEEAKASKAGRGLSKVFGGREKKPAKEPIYYNEDHIQQVREKAARESDGTLEFGVGYDYWSELGLATVFQEDETEWLVWSNSTQVTEVEATYNLPLKKSRLRHFPKDVSYTPPPFHTFNDEPLLPRNTSWDQVPLFTNAYTGVIPAVIHHNAHRDGRKKLREEWWDKLWMQPYARVMYDASIWEPVMPVAYAGGEGGEGSAKERKEYWPAERWKGGARTGPTTANGTAEVEWLRFDDVCRAYHEEVFRDGKGPWTLPDAH
;
A
#
# COMPACT_ATOMS: atom_id res chain seq x y z
N MET A 1 -48.53 -30.81 -35.15
CA MET A 1 -49.90 -30.58 -34.64
C MET A 1 -50.32 -31.78 -33.81
N VAL A 2 -49.91 -31.81 -32.54
CA VAL A 2 -50.31 -32.76 -31.49
C VAL A 2 -50.62 -31.92 -30.24
N ARG A 3 -51.44 -32.42 -29.30
CA ARG A 3 -52.16 -31.59 -28.31
C ARG A 3 -51.39 -31.39 -27.00
N ALA A 4 -51.72 -30.30 -26.31
CA ALA A 4 -51.04 -29.83 -25.10
C ALA A 4 -51.62 -30.44 -23.80
N GLU A 5 -51.72 -31.77 -23.71
CA GLU A 5 -52.29 -32.45 -22.53
C GLU A 5 -51.24 -33.13 -21.63
N ASP A 6 -50.04 -33.45 -22.13
CA ASP A 6 -49.06 -34.27 -21.37
C ASP A 6 -48.21 -33.52 -20.35
N PHE A 7 -47.95 -32.21 -20.54
CA PHE A 7 -47.01 -31.44 -19.70
C PHE A 7 -47.50 -31.13 -18.27
N LEU A 8 -48.80 -31.23 -18.02
CA LEU A 8 -49.41 -30.96 -16.70
C LEU A 8 -49.10 -32.03 -15.64
N THR A 9 -48.47 -33.14 -16.02
CA THR A 9 -48.23 -34.29 -15.14
C THR A 9 -46.94 -34.18 -14.32
N PHE A 10 -45.89 -33.52 -14.85
CA PHE A 10 -44.55 -33.57 -14.24
C PHE A 10 -44.38 -32.58 -13.07
N PHE A 11 -44.93 -31.37 -13.18
CA PHE A 11 -44.81 -30.33 -12.13
C PHE A 11 -45.50 -30.70 -10.80
N TYR A 12 -46.43 -31.66 -10.82
CA TYR A 12 -47.17 -32.07 -9.63
C TYR A 12 -46.46 -33.11 -8.74
N TYR A 13 -45.30 -33.63 -9.15
CA TYR A 13 -44.58 -34.69 -8.42
C TYR A 13 -43.25 -34.26 -7.77
N GLY A 14 -42.70 -33.08 -8.10
CA GLY A 14 -41.38 -32.66 -7.61
C GLY A 14 -41.31 -32.17 -6.16
N LEU A 15 -42.40 -31.65 -5.60
CA LEU A 15 -42.41 -30.93 -4.30
C LEU A 15 -42.97 -31.73 -3.11
N ALA A 16 -42.99 -33.06 -3.20
CA ALA A 16 -43.55 -33.93 -2.15
C ALA A 16 -42.59 -35.06 -1.68
N GLN A 17 -41.28 -34.98 -1.97
CA GLN A 17 -40.28 -35.97 -1.52
C GLN A 17 -38.90 -35.37 -1.14
N VAL A 18 -38.84 -34.43 -0.19
CA VAL A 18 -37.70 -34.37 0.76
C VAL A 18 -38.18 -33.96 2.18
N PHE A 19 -39.07 -34.75 2.78
CA PHE A 19 -39.17 -34.83 4.24
C PHE A 19 -39.55 -36.26 4.63
N LEU A 20 -39.01 -36.74 5.75
CA LEU A 20 -39.19 -38.09 6.33
C LEU A 20 -38.64 -39.28 5.50
N HIS A 21 -37.31 -39.44 5.56
CA HIS A 21 -36.77 -40.77 5.86
C HIS A 21 -35.68 -40.72 6.93
N ARG A 22 -35.94 -41.44 8.03
CA ARG A 22 -35.01 -41.76 9.11
C ARG A 22 -35.51 -43.06 9.75
N ASP A 23 -34.64 -44.06 9.89
CA ASP A 23 -34.49 -44.92 11.09
C ASP A 23 -33.80 -46.26 10.81
N ALA A 24 -33.20 -46.83 11.88
CA ALA A 24 -32.54 -48.14 12.00
C ALA A 24 -31.23 -48.32 11.19
N THR A 25 -30.09 -48.81 11.73
CA THR A 25 -29.76 -49.57 12.96
C THR A 25 -28.36 -49.16 13.50
N SER A 26 -27.94 -49.34 14.76
CA SER A 26 -28.56 -49.74 16.05
C SER A 26 -27.55 -49.54 17.21
N PHE A 27 -27.97 -49.77 18.47
CA PHE A 27 -27.20 -49.74 19.74
C PHE A 27 -26.63 -48.36 20.21
N GLY A 28 -26.85 -47.91 21.45
CA GLY A 28 -27.79 -48.39 22.48
C GLY A 28 -27.59 -47.78 23.88
N ALA A 29 -28.70 -47.59 24.62
CA ALA A 29 -28.82 -47.21 26.06
C ALA A 29 -28.22 -45.83 26.49
N SER A 30 -28.73 -45.09 27.50
CA SER A 30 -30.01 -45.03 28.25
C SER A 30 -30.00 -43.76 29.17
N GLU A 31 -31.05 -43.26 29.85
CA GLU A 31 -32.42 -43.74 30.12
C GLU A 31 -33.53 -42.72 29.73
N SER A 32 -34.16 -42.01 30.69
CA SER A 32 -35.44 -41.24 30.62
C SER A 32 -35.61 -40.39 31.93
N PRO A 33 -36.70 -39.64 32.25
CA PRO A 33 -38.03 -39.54 31.59
C PRO A 33 -38.79 -38.17 31.56
N MET A 34 -39.83 -38.13 30.69
CA MET A 34 -41.13 -37.40 30.85
C MET A 34 -41.16 -35.84 30.77
N LEU A 35 -42.26 -35.17 30.37
CA LEU A 35 -43.68 -35.58 30.13
C LEU A 35 -44.34 -34.75 28.99
N LEU A 36 -45.46 -35.21 28.41
CA LEU A 36 -46.18 -34.57 27.26
C LEU A 36 -47.71 -34.83 27.33
N PRO A 37 -48.58 -33.87 26.94
CA PRO A 37 -49.58 -34.11 25.86
C PRO A 37 -50.00 -32.81 25.10
N ARG A 38 -50.65 -32.74 23.93
CA ARG A 38 -51.01 -33.56 22.74
C ARG A 38 -51.76 -32.60 21.77
N LEU A 39 -51.88 -32.97 20.49
CA LEU A 39 -52.59 -32.22 19.42
C LEU A 39 -54.04 -32.70 19.22
N HIS A 40 -54.80 -32.02 18.33
CA HIS A 40 -55.88 -32.66 17.57
C HIS A 40 -56.04 -32.08 16.16
N GLU A 41 -56.39 -32.93 15.19
CA GLU A 41 -56.59 -32.58 13.77
C GLU A 41 -58.08 -32.50 13.36
N GLY A 42 -58.33 -31.85 12.21
CA GLY A 42 -59.59 -31.88 11.44
C GLY A 42 -59.86 -30.55 10.70
N SER A 43 -60.27 -30.48 9.42
CA SER A 43 -60.62 -31.55 8.47
C SER A 43 -60.46 -31.09 7.00
N TRP A 44 -59.77 -31.88 6.16
CA TRP A 44 -59.61 -31.61 4.71
C TRP A 44 -60.59 -32.42 3.83
N ARG A 45 -61.83 -31.96 3.61
CA ARG A 45 -62.77 -32.57 2.64
C ARG A 45 -63.81 -31.61 2.03
N PHE A 46 -63.42 -30.67 1.16
CA PHE A 46 -64.43 -29.96 0.32
C PHE A 46 -63.98 -29.42 -1.07
N LEU A 47 -62.96 -29.99 -1.72
CA LEU A 47 -62.58 -29.65 -3.11
C LEU A 47 -62.59 -30.86 -4.09
N GLN A 48 -63.51 -31.81 -3.90
CA GLN A 48 -63.80 -32.90 -4.85
C GLN A 48 -65.23 -32.79 -5.41
N SER A 49 -65.60 -31.65 -6.00
CA SER A 49 -66.87 -31.47 -6.69
C SER A 49 -66.66 -30.90 -8.11
N LYS A 50 -67.45 -31.40 -9.08
CA LYS A 50 -67.30 -31.03 -10.49
C LYS A 50 -67.56 -29.54 -10.84
N PRO A 51 -68.41 -28.76 -10.13
CA PRO A 51 -68.61 -27.34 -10.44
C PRO A 51 -67.36 -26.47 -10.23
N ALA A 52 -66.53 -26.78 -9.22
CA ALA A 52 -65.38 -25.95 -8.86
C ALA A 52 -64.32 -25.85 -9.99
N ARG A 53 -64.17 -26.91 -10.79
CA ARG A 53 -63.28 -26.91 -11.96
C ARG A 53 -63.75 -25.98 -13.08
N GLY A 54 -65.07 -25.77 -13.21
CA GLY A 54 -65.64 -24.83 -14.19
C GLY A 54 -65.31 -23.37 -13.85
N LEU A 55 -65.36 -23.01 -12.57
CA LEU A 55 -65.05 -21.64 -12.13
C LEU A 55 -63.57 -21.31 -12.33
N LEU A 56 -62.67 -22.24 -11.97
CA LEU A 56 -61.22 -22.05 -12.15
C LEU A 56 -60.83 -21.96 -13.63
N ALA A 57 -61.44 -22.79 -14.48
CA ALA A 57 -61.23 -22.74 -15.93
C ALA A 57 -61.75 -21.43 -16.55
N ALA A 58 -62.90 -20.91 -16.09
CA ALA A 58 -63.43 -19.62 -16.56
C ALA A 58 -62.51 -18.45 -16.20
N VAL A 59 -61.92 -18.45 -14.99
CA VAL A 59 -60.95 -17.43 -14.58
C VAL A 59 -59.67 -17.51 -15.41
N LEU A 60 -59.09 -18.71 -15.63
CA LEU A 60 -57.93 -18.85 -16.53
C LEU A 60 -58.24 -18.45 -17.98
N PHE A 61 -59.44 -18.72 -18.48
CA PHE A 61 -59.85 -18.36 -19.84
C PHE A 61 -60.03 -16.83 -19.99
N LEU A 62 -60.53 -16.14 -18.95
CA LEU A 62 -60.60 -14.68 -18.94
C LEU A 62 -59.20 -14.04 -18.86
N VAL A 63 -58.31 -14.55 -18.02
CA VAL A 63 -56.92 -14.04 -17.92
C VAL A 63 -56.17 -14.25 -19.24
N THR A 64 -56.27 -15.42 -19.87
CA THR A 64 -55.63 -15.67 -21.17
C THR A 64 -56.29 -14.90 -22.31
N ALA A 65 -57.61 -14.65 -22.27
CA ALA A 65 -58.27 -13.78 -23.25
C ALA A 65 -57.80 -12.32 -23.17
N CYS A 66 -57.60 -11.77 -21.97
CA CYS A 66 -57.03 -10.43 -21.79
C CYS A 66 -55.60 -10.34 -22.36
N LEU A 67 -54.75 -11.34 -22.09
CA LEU A 67 -53.37 -11.39 -22.60
C LEU A 67 -53.31 -11.54 -24.14
N PHE A 68 -54.26 -12.26 -24.75
CA PHE A 68 -54.40 -12.33 -26.21
C PHE A 68 -55.00 -11.07 -26.84
N LEU A 69 -55.81 -10.30 -26.12
CA LEU A 69 -56.35 -9.02 -26.61
C LEU A 69 -55.32 -7.88 -26.57
N GLN A 70 -54.35 -7.91 -25.65
CA GLN A 70 -53.27 -6.90 -25.61
C GLN A 70 -52.12 -7.16 -26.59
N SER A 71 -52.01 -8.36 -27.17
CA SER A 71 -50.89 -8.72 -28.07
C SER A 71 -51.15 -8.47 -29.56
N HIS A 72 -52.35 -8.01 -29.97
CA HIS A 72 -52.73 -7.83 -31.38
C HIS A 72 -53.50 -6.53 -31.73
N THR A 73 -53.15 -5.40 -31.12
CA THR A 73 -53.39 -4.07 -31.72
C THR A 73 -52.16 -3.17 -31.56
N GLY A 74 -51.26 -3.18 -32.56
CA GLY A 74 -49.98 -2.45 -32.52
C GLY A 74 -49.35 -2.18 -33.89
N THR A 75 -50.14 -2.21 -34.97
CA THR A 75 -49.65 -1.84 -36.31
C THR A 75 -49.44 -0.32 -36.39
N PHE A 76 -48.20 0.14 -36.26
CA PHE A 76 -47.85 1.51 -36.60
C PHE A 76 -48.07 1.74 -38.10
N ALA A 77 -49.16 2.42 -38.43
CA ALA A 77 -49.48 2.81 -39.80
C ALA A 77 -48.53 3.93 -40.25
N VAL A 78 -47.89 3.76 -41.40
CA VAL A 78 -47.05 4.80 -42.03
C VAL A 78 -47.96 5.91 -42.58
N PRO A 79 -47.91 7.15 -42.06
CA PRO A 79 -48.57 8.28 -42.68
C PRO A 79 -47.64 8.82 -43.77
N ARG A 80 -48.03 8.69 -45.04
CA ARG A 80 -47.33 9.33 -46.16
C ARG A 80 -48.00 10.67 -46.48
N ASP A 81 -47.21 11.73 -46.48
CA ASP A 81 -47.50 13.17 -46.69
C ASP A 81 -48.95 13.64 -46.95
N GLY A 82 -49.36 14.67 -46.19
CA GLY A 82 -50.70 15.26 -46.26
C GLY A 82 -50.82 16.71 -45.75
N THR A 83 -49.75 17.52 -45.83
CA THR A 83 -49.73 18.99 -45.63
C THR A 83 -50.48 19.55 -44.41
N SER A 84 -49.77 19.72 -43.28
CA SER A 84 -50.12 20.68 -42.22
C SER A 84 -48.83 21.23 -41.61
N SER A 85 -48.51 22.49 -41.89
CA SER A 85 -47.23 23.11 -41.49
C SER A 85 -47.29 23.65 -40.06
N GLY A 86 -47.20 22.76 -39.07
CA GLY A 86 -46.72 23.10 -37.73
C GLY A 86 -45.19 22.95 -37.66
N PRO A 87 -44.50 23.66 -36.75
CA PRO A 87 -43.08 23.43 -36.53
C PRO A 87 -42.86 22.01 -35.99
N VAL A 88 -41.88 21.30 -36.55
CA VAL A 88 -41.38 20.06 -35.95
C VAL A 88 -40.70 20.45 -34.64
N ALA A 89 -41.12 19.86 -33.52
CA ALA A 89 -40.43 20.02 -32.25
C ALA A 89 -39.05 19.36 -32.38
N ASP A 90 -37.98 20.09 -32.09
CA ASP A 90 -36.62 19.55 -32.14
C ASP A 90 -36.44 18.47 -31.07
N THR A 91 -35.60 17.47 -31.33
CA THR A 91 -35.36 16.38 -30.37
C THR A 91 -34.56 16.93 -29.20
N PRO A 92 -35.03 16.80 -27.94
CA PRO A 92 -34.32 17.36 -26.80
C PRO A 92 -32.89 16.79 -26.70
N LYS A 93 -31.94 17.65 -26.34
CA LYS A 93 -30.52 17.31 -26.25
C LYS A 93 -30.08 17.22 -24.79
N GLY A 94 -29.08 16.40 -24.50
CA GLY A 94 -28.41 16.36 -23.20
C GLY A 94 -26.89 16.32 -23.36
N ARG A 95 -26.16 16.78 -22.34
CA ARG A 95 -24.69 16.76 -22.32
C ARG A 95 -24.14 15.88 -21.21
N LEU A 96 -23.00 15.25 -21.48
CA LEU A 96 -22.17 14.60 -20.48
C LEU A 96 -20.94 15.48 -20.18
N HIS A 97 -20.75 15.81 -18.91
CA HIS A 97 -19.53 16.43 -18.37
C HIS A 97 -18.67 15.36 -17.69
N LEU A 98 -17.35 15.50 -17.76
CA LEU A 98 -16.39 14.61 -17.09
C LEU A 98 -15.42 15.44 -16.23
N LEU A 99 -15.52 15.29 -14.91
CA LEU A 99 -14.70 15.99 -13.91
C LEU A 99 -13.74 15.02 -13.24
N ILE A 100 -12.49 15.46 -13.06
CA ILE A 100 -11.44 14.68 -12.39
C ILE A 100 -10.74 15.59 -11.38
N PRO A 101 -10.78 15.31 -10.07
CA PRO A 101 -9.97 16.03 -9.09
C PRO A 101 -8.54 15.51 -9.17
N ALA A 102 -7.62 16.35 -9.64
CA ALA A 102 -6.21 16.01 -9.80
C ALA A 102 -5.35 17.28 -9.69
N THR A 103 -4.46 17.30 -8.71
CA THR A 103 -3.49 18.39 -8.45
C THR A 103 -2.26 18.31 -9.35
N SER A 104 -1.83 17.09 -9.68
CA SER A 104 -0.58 16.80 -10.41
C SER A 104 -0.83 15.73 -11.50
N THR A 105 0.18 15.46 -12.34
CA THR A 105 0.11 14.43 -13.40
C THR A 105 1.14 13.34 -13.17
N ASN A 106 0.71 12.09 -13.34
CA ASN A 106 1.54 10.90 -13.31
C ASN A 106 1.08 9.90 -14.40
N ALA A 107 1.72 8.73 -14.47
CA ALA A 107 1.38 7.70 -15.46
C ALA A 107 -0.08 7.22 -15.36
N ASP A 108 -0.64 7.10 -14.15
CA ASP A 108 -1.99 6.57 -13.96
C ASP A 108 -3.10 7.56 -14.36
N LEU A 109 -2.93 8.86 -14.10
CA LEU A 109 -3.81 9.89 -14.69
C LEU A 109 -3.75 9.83 -16.22
N CYS A 110 -2.56 9.62 -16.80
CA CYS A 110 -2.43 9.48 -18.25
C CYS A 110 -3.06 8.20 -18.82
N LYS A 111 -3.11 7.09 -18.06
CA LYS A 111 -3.91 5.89 -18.41
C LYS A 111 -5.41 6.21 -18.44
N LEU A 112 -5.91 6.89 -17.41
CA LEU A 112 -7.31 7.36 -17.34
C LEU A 112 -7.63 8.22 -18.57
N LEU A 113 -6.87 9.30 -18.80
CA LEU A 113 -7.06 10.22 -19.92
C LEU A 113 -6.97 9.52 -21.29
N LEU A 114 -6.07 8.54 -21.45
CA LEU A 114 -5.97 7.74 -22.66
C LEU A 114 -7.24 6.89 -22.88
N SER A 115 -7.72 6.17 -21.85
CA SER A 115 -8.93 5.36 -21.93
C SER A 115 -10.18 6.20 -22.26
N ALA A 116 -10.31 7.39 -21.67
CA ALA A 116 -11.38 8.34 -21.94
C ALA A 116 -11.36 8.80 -23.41
N GLN A 117 -10.19 9.18 -23.93
CA GLN A 117 -10.03 9.67 -25.31
C GLN A 117 -10.23 8.57 -26.35
N VAL A 118 -9.78 7.34 -26.10
CA VAL A 118 -10.00 6.17 -26.98
C VAL A 118 -11.50 5.83 -27.07
N LEU A 119 -12.21 5.81 -25.95
CA LEU A 119 -13.64 5.45 -25.91
C LEU A 119 -14.58 6.60 -26.29
N GLY A 120 -14.06 7.82 -26.45
CA GLY A 120 -14.82 8.98 -26.94
C GLY A 120 -15.62 9.73 -25.87
N TYR A 121 -15.19 9.66 -24.60
CA TYR A 121 -15.74 10.46 -23.50
C TYR A 121 -15.48 11.98 -23.69
N PRO A 122 -16.15 12.86 -22.92
CA PRO A 122 -15.91 14.30 -22.97
C PRO A 122 -14.45 14.65 -22.67
N THR A 123 -13.97 15.78 -23.20
CA THR A 123 -12.62 16.28 -22.87
C THR A 123 -12.59 16.61 -21.37
N PRO A 124 -11.82 15.89 -20.53
CA PRO A 124 -11.96 16.02 -19.08
C PRO A 124 -11.59 17.41 -18.57
N VAL A 125 -12.27 17.85 -17.51
CA VAL A 125 -11.89 19.04 -16.77
C VAL A 125 -11.24 18.63 -15.46
N LEU A 126 -9.96 18.95 -15.33
CA LEU A 126 -9.20 18.72 -14.10
C LEU A 126 -9.51 19.83 -13.09
N ILE A 127 -9.86 19.42 -11.88
CA ILE A 127 -10.24 20.30 -10.77
C ILE A 127 -9.04 20.48 -9.84
N ASN A 128 -8.72 21.73 -9.49
CA ASN A 128 -7.57 22.16 -8.69
C ASN A 128 -6.20 21.86 -9.33
N TYR A 129 -6.14 21.83 -10.68
CA TYR A 129 -4.94 21.35 -11.37
C TYR A 129 -3.75 22.30 -11.26
N GLY A 130 -2.68 21.80 -10.66
CA GLY A 130 -1.43 22.48 -10.41
C GLY A 130 -1.48 23.49 -9.25
N ASP A 131 -2.52 23.44 -8.41
CA ASP A 131 -2.44 23.98 -7.05
C ASP A 131 -1.39 23.21 -6.22
N HIS A 132 -1.00 23.74 -5.07
CA HIS A 132 -0.16 23.00 -4.13
C HIS A 132 -0.97 21.84 -3.54
N GLU A 133 -0.37 20.66 -3.44
CA GLU A 133 -0.98 19.55 -2.69
C GLU A 133 -0.97 19.91 -1.20
N GLU A 134 -2.14 20.27 -0.66
CA GLU A 134 -2.29 20.68 0.73
C GLU A 134 -1.90 19.52 1.65
N GLN A 135 -0.90 19.76 2.50
CA GLN A 135 -0.37 18.75 3.44
C GLN A 135 -1.33 18.48 4.61
N ASP A 136 -2.40 19.28 4.70
CA ASP A 136 -3.50 19.20 5.65
C ASP A 136 -4.69 18.55 4.94
N PRO A 137 -5.03 17.27 5.25
CA PRO A 137 -6.07 16.53 4.54
C PRO A 137 -7.43 17.22 4.59
N TYR A 138 -7.75 17.93 5.69
CA TYR A 138 -8.98 18.72 5.82
C TYR A 138 -9.13 19.71 4.65
N LYS A 139 -8.06 20.45 4.35
CA LYS A 139 -8.02 21.39 3.22
C LYS A 139 -8.02 20.67 1.88
N GLN A 140 -7.39 19.51 1.76
CA GLN A 140 -7.38 18.72 0.53
C GLN A 140 -8.79 18.20 0.18
N HIS A 141 -9.53 17.67 1.16
CA HIS A 141 -10.90 17.19 0.97
C HIS A 141 -11.90 18.33 0.79
N ILE A 142 -11.79 19.43 1.55
CA ILE A 142 -12.54 20.67 1.28
C ILE A 142 -12.27 21.12 -0.16
N GLY A 143 -10.99 21.21 -0.57
CA GLY A 143 -10.61 21.63 -1.92
C GLY A 143 -11.22 20.74 -3.02
N LYS A 144 -11.24 19.41 -2.85
CA LYS A 144 -11.90 18.47 -3.77
C LYS A 144 -13.39 18.79 -3.90
N VAL A 145 -14.11 18.95 -2.79
CA VAL A 145 -15.56 19.22 -2.77
C VAL A 145 -15.88 20.63 -3.27
N GLU A 146 -15.17 21.66 -2.82
CA GLU A 146 -15.36 23.07 -3.22
C GLU A 146 -15.03 23.29 -4.71
N GLY A 147 -13.94 22.70 -5.22
CA GLY A 147 -13.57 22.83 -6.62
C GLY A 147 -14.60 22.20 -7.57
N ILE A 148 -15.15 21.04 -7.19
CA ILE A 148 -16.25 20.39 -7.92
C ILE A 148 -17.53 21.22 -7.80
N LEU A 149 -17.90 21.68 -6.59
CA LEU A 149 -19.09 22.49 -6.36
C LEU A 149 -19.05 23.78 -7.19
N LYS A 150 -17.90 24.47 -7.23
CA LYS A 150 -17.66 25.65 -8.06
C LYS A 150 -17.83 25.36 -9.56
N TYR A 151 -17.49 24.17 -10.05
CA TYR A 151 -17.82 23.77 -11.43
C TYR A 151 -19.34 23.62 -11.61
N LEU A 152 -20.00 22.92 -10.69
CA LEU A 152 -21.45 22.64 -10.76
C LEU A 152 -22.32 23.91 -10.61
N GLU A 153 -21.82 24.93 -9.93
CA GLU A 153 -22.44 26.26 -9.85
C GLU A 153 -22.29 27.08 -11.15
N GLN A 154 -21.35 26.72 -12.04
CA GLN A 154 -21.15 27.33 -13.37
C GLN A 154 -21.89 26.61 -14.50
N ILE A 155 -22.59 25.50 -14.23
CA ILE A 155 -23.45 24.85 -15.23
C ILE A 155 -24.75 25.65 -15.31
N GLU A 156 -24.75 26.65 -16.18
CA GLU A 156 -25.94 27.44 -16.49
C GLU A 156 -26.98 26.63 -17.26
N ARG A 157 -28.27 26.93 -17.02
CA ARG A 157 -29.37 26.33 -17.80
C ARG A 157 -29.36 26.90 -19.22
N ASN A 158 -29.01 26.07 -20.19
CA ASN A 158 -29.05 26.41 -21.61
C ASN A 158 -30.37 25.92 -22.23
N ASP A 159 -31.13 26.79 -22.89
CA ASP A 159 -32.38 26.43 -23.57
C ASP A 159 -32.20 25.40 -24.71
N GLU A 160 -30.96 25.16 -25.18
CA GLU A 160 -30.63 24.10 -26.14
C GLU A 160 -30.54 22.69 -25.52
N TYR A 161 -30.20 22.57 -24.23
CA TYR A 161 -29.94 21.29 -23.56
C TYR A 161 -30.89 21.08 -22.38
N ALA A 162 -31.70 20.03 -22.46
CA ALA A 162 -32.71 19.69 -21.46
C ALA A 162 -32.13 19.06 -20.19
N GLU A 163 -30.96 18.41 -20.28
CA GLU A 163 -30.31 17.73 -19.15
C GLU A 163 -28.78 17.75 -19.29
N ASP A 164 -28.10 18.20 -18.23
CA ASP A 164 -26.64 18.12 -18.08
C ASP A 164 -26.32 17.02 -17.05
N LEU A 165 -25.77 15.89 -17.50
CA LEU A 165 -25.24 14.84 -16.64
C LEU A 165 -23.76 15.09 -16.34
N VAL A 166 -23.37 14.89 -15.09
CA VAL A 166 -21.99 15.07 -14.65
C VAL A 166 -21.46 13.74 -14.11
N LEU A 167 -20.38 13.25 -14.72
CA LEU A 167 -19.58 12.14 -14.23
C LEU A 167 -18.36 12.69 -13.49
N ILE A 168 -18.16 12.26 -12.25
CA ILE A 168 -17.02 12.59 -11.39
C ILE A 168 -16.30 11.28 -11.08
N ILE A 169 -14.99 11.23 -11.32
CA ILE A 169 -14.15 10.06 -11.04
C ILE A 169 -12.80 10.45 -10.45
N ASP A 170 -12.24 9.60 -9.58
CA ASP A 170 -10.91 9.81 -9.03
C ASP A 170 -9.79 9.61 -10.06
N GLY A 171 -8.73 10.42 -9.94
CA GLY A 171 -7.80 10.70 -11.03
C GLY A 171 -6.66 9.70 -11.26
N PHE A 172 -6.47 8.70 -10.38
CA PHE A 172 -5.25 7.89 -10.36
C PHE A 172 -5.48 6.37 -10.33
N ASP A 173 -6.73 5.91 -10.30
CA ASP A 173 -7.11 4.50 -10.21
C ASP A 173 -8.40 4.16 -10.98
N VAL A 174 -8.94 5.07 -11.81
CA VAL A 174 -10.09 4.81 -12.68
C VAL A 174 -9.69 4.66 -14.15
N TRP A 175 -10.24 3.66 -14.86
CA TRP A 175 -10.12 3.51 -16.33
C TRP A 175 -11.46 3.19 -16.98
N PHE A 176 -11.68 3.70 -18.18
CA PHE A 176 -12.86 3.37 -18.99
C PHE A 176 -12.65 2.07 -19.80
N GLN A 177 -13.70 1.24 -19.87
CA GLN A 177 -13.73 0.01 -20.68
C GLN A 177 -14.73 0.09 -21.85
N LEU A 178 -15.91 0.70 -21.63
CA LEU A 178 -17.00 0.80 -22.60
C LEU A 178 -17.33 2.27 -22.92
N ARG A 179 -17.97 2.50 -24.07
CA ARG A 179 -18.27 3.84 -24.62
C ARG A 179 -19.33 4.59 -23.77
N PRO A 180 -19.34 5.93 -23.78
CA PRO A 180 -20.25 6.73 -22.95
C PRO A 180 -21.75 6.49 -23.20
N ASP A 181 -22.14 6.04 -24.40
CA ASP A 181 -23.53 5.71 -24.70
C ASP A 181 -24.01 4.46 -23.93
N VAL A 182 -23.12 3.52 -23.60
CA VAL A 182 -23.40 2.39 -22.71
C VAL A 182 -23.59 2.88 -21.28
N LEU A 183 -22.71 3.77 -20.80
CA LEU A 183 -22.78 4.33 -19.45
C LEU A 183 -24.09 5.11 -19.21
N ILE A 184 -24.50 5.96 -20.17
CA ILE A 184 -25.73 6.77 -20.05
C ILE A 184 -26.99 5.89 -20.06
N ARG A 185 -27.04 4.82 -20.87
CA ARG A 185 -28.18 3.86 -20.81
C ARG A 185 -28.30 3.23 -19.42
N ARG A 186 -27.20 2.70 -18.88
CA ARG A 186 -27.16 2.05 -17.56
C ARG A 186 -27.51 2.97 -16.41
N TYR A 187 -27.06 4.23 -16.46
CA TYR A 187 -27.45 5.25 -15.50
C TYR A 187 -28.98 5.36 -15.35
N TYR A 188 -29.71 5.44 -16.46
CA TYR A 188 -31.17 5.48 -16.44
C TYR A 188 -31.82 4.13 -16.08
N ASP A 189 -31.25 3.02 -16.51
CA ASP A 189 -31.78 1.67 -16.19
C ASP A 189 -31.63 1.35 -14.68
N ILE A 190 -30.50 1.72 -14.06
CA ILE A 190 -30.27 1.56 -12.61
C ILE A 190 -31.22 2.46 -11.82
N ASN A 191 -31.38 3.73 -12.20
CA ASN A 191 -32.31 4.64 -11.53
C ASN A 191 -33.76 4.16 -11.66
N ALA A 192 -34.21 3.76 -12.85
CA ALA A 192 -35.55 3.19 -13.05
C ALA A 192 -35.78 1.91 -12.24
N ALA A 193 -34.76 1.05 -12.09
CA ALA A 193 -34.82 -0.12 -11.23
C ALA A 193 -34.81 0.24 -9.73
N ALA A 194 -34.13 1.32 -9.32
CA ALA A 194 -34.12 1.82 -7.95
C ALA A 194 -35.48 2.43 -7.55
N ASP A 195 -36.07 3.26 -8.41
CA ASP A 195 -37.39 3.85 -8.22
C ASP A 195 -38.47 2.75 -8.10
N ALA A 196 -38.40 1.72 -8.95
CA ALA A 196 -39.28 0.55 -8.86
C ALA A 196 -39.14 -0.19 -7.50
N ARG A 197 -37.91 -0.38 -7.01
CA ARG A 197 -37.66 -0.96 -5.68
C ARG A 197 -38.13 -0.04 -4.56
N ALA A 198 -38.06 1.28 -4.70
CA ALA A 198 -38.58 2.24 -3.73
C ALA A 198 -40.11 2.15 -3.61
N VAL A 199 -40.82 2.06 -4.74
CA VAL A 199 -42.28 1.83 -4.75
C VAL A 199 -42.66 0.47 -4.15
N GLU A 200 -41.88 -0.59 -4.40
CA GLU A 200 -42.10 -1.91 -3.78
C GLU A 200 -41.83 -1.90 -2.26
N THR A 201 -40.80 -1.16 -1.81
CA THR A 201 -40.34 -1.14 -0.41
C THR A 201 -41.17 -0.22 0.49
N TYR A 202 -41.50 0.98 -0.01
CA TYR A 202 -42.15 2.03 0.77
C TYR A 202 -43.64 2.24 0.40
N GLY A 203 -44.06 1.79 -0.79
CA GLY A 203 -45.39 2.04 -1.35
C GLY A 203 -45.49 3.40 -2.03
N GLN A 204 -46.30 3.47 -3.10
CA GLN A 204 -46.45 4.66 -3.96
C GLN A 204 -46.80 5.92 -3.15
N ASP A 205 -47.71 5.82 -2.18
CA ASP A 205 -48.15 6.96 -1.37
C ASP A 205 -46.98 7.64 -0.61
N LEU A 206 -46.02 6.87 -0.08
CA LEU A 206 -44.85 7.43 0.61
C LEU A 206 -43.78 7.92 -0.37
N VAL A 207 -43.64 7.28 -1.53
CA VAL A 207 -42.76 7.73 -2.61
C VAL A 207 -43.21 9.10 -3.12
N ASP A 208 -44.48 9.23 -3.50
CA ASP A 208 -45.06 10.47 -4.01
C ASP A 208 -45.11 11.59 -2.95
N GLN A 209 -45.33 11.25 -1.67
CA GLN A 209 -45.37 12.23 -0.57
C GLN A 209 -43.99 12.81 -0.23
N HIS A 210 -42.90 12.12 -0.56
CA HIS A 210 -41.54 12.48 -0.10
C HIS A 210 -40.47 12.55 -1.19
N ASP A 211 -40.82 12.39 -2.48
CA ASP A 211 -39.91 12.37 -3.64
C ASP A 211 -38.81 11.29 -3.51
N ILE A 212 -39.20 10.10 -3.01
CA ILE A 212 -38.26 8.98 -2.77
C ILE A 212 -37.90 8.31 -4.10
N ARG A 213 -36.76 8.72 -4.67
CA ARG A 213 -36.25 8.27 -5.97
C ARG A 213 -34.71 8.16 -5.97
N GLN A 214 -34.13 7.79 -7.10
CA GLN A 214 -32.67 7.81 -7.31
C GLN A 214 -32.29 8.62 -8.56
N THR A 215 -31.37 9.57 -8.40
CA THR A 215 -30.78 10.35 -9.51
C THR A 215 -29.26 10.49 -9.40
N VAL A 216 -28.69 10.49 -8.19
CA VAL A 216 -27.23 10.55 -7.98
C VAL A 216 -26.70 9.17 -7.60
N ILE A 217 -26.05 8.51 -8.56
CA ILE A 217 -25.46 7.17 -8.39
C ILE A 217 -24.00 7.31 -7.97
N PHE A 218 -23.64 6.69 -6.85
CA PHE A 218 -22.25 6.49 -6.43
C PHE A 218 -21.78 5.05 -6.72
N GLY A 219 -20.47 4.82 -6.67
CA GLY A 219 -19.90 3.47 -6.64
C GLY A 219 -20.33 2.68 -5.39
N ALA A 220 -20.18 1.36 -5.43
CA ALA A 220 -20.57 0.46 -4.34
C ALA A 220 -19.39 -0.34 -3.78
N ASP A 221 -19.30 -0.43 -2.44
CA ASP A 221 -18.30 -1.18 -1.69
C ASP A 221 -18.91 -2.37 -0.93
N LYS A 222 -18.05 -3.36 -0.65
CA LYS A 222 -18.28 -4.54 0.21
C LYS A 222 -17.91 -4.32 1.69
N ILE A 223 -17.58 -3.08 2.05
CA ILE A 223 -17.23 -2.64 3.42
C ILE A 223 -17.89 -1.28 3.67
N CYS A 224 -18.37 -1.03 4.89
CA CYS A 224 -18.69 0.34 5.29
C CYS A 224 -17.40 1.07 5.66
N TRP A 225 -16.83 1.84 4.74
CA TRP A 225 -15.59 2.59 4.99
C TRP A 225 -15.83 4.11 5.12
N PRO A 226 -15.18 4.81 6.07
CA PRO A 226 -14.41 4.28 7.20
C PRO A 226 -15.27 3.46 8.17
N VAL A 227 -14.66 2.44 8.79
CA VAL A 227 -15.38 1.47 9.63
C VAL A 227 -15.78 2.07 10.97
N ASP A 228 -17.09 2.25 11.13
CA ASP A 228 -17.79 2.61 12.38
C ASP A 228 -19.24 2.18 12.17
N LEU A 229 -19.57 0.95 12.61
CA LEU A 229 -20.86 0.31 12.36
C LEU A 229 -22.01 0.98 13.14
N SER A 230 -21.72 1.95 14.02
CA SER A 230 -22.75 2.74 14.68
C SER A 230 -23.42 3.76 13.75
N ARG A 231 -22.73 4.18 12.68
CA ARG A 231 -23.21 5.18 11.71
C ARG A 231 -24.41 4.65 10.91
N PRO A 232 -25.48 5.45 10.71
CA PRO A 232 -26.56 5.14 9.78
C PRO A 232 -26.06 4.73 8.38
N ALA A 233 -24.94 5.32 7.94
CA ALA A 233 -24.19 4.97 6.73
C ALA A 233 -23.92 3.46 6.58
N CYS A 234 -23.74 2.75 7.70
CA CYS A 234 -23.42 1.33 7.71
C CYS A 234 -24.66 0.44 7.88
N TRP A 235 -25.62 0.83 8.73
CA TRP A 235 -26.70 -0.05 9.16
C TRP A 235 -28.11 0.31 8.67
N ALA A 236 -28.37 1.58 8.34
CA ALA A 236 -29.69 2.04 7.88
C ALA A 236 -29.89 1.86 6.36
N VAL A 237 -28.80 1.77 5.61
CA VAL A 237 -28.81 1.65 4.13
C VAL A 237 -29.50 0.35 3.63
N PRO A 238 -30.13 0.38 2.43
CA PRO A 238 -30.77 -0.79 1.86
C PRO A 238 -29.80 -1.94 1.60
N GLN A 239 -30.31 -3.16 1.75
CA GLN A 239 -29.58 -4.38 1.39
C GLN A 239 -29.37 -4.48 -0.12
N SER A 240 -28.38 -5.26 -0.53
CA SER A 240 -28.17 -5.60 -1.93
C SER A 240 -29.41 -6.31 -2.51
N PRO A 241 -29.81 -6.04 -3.76
CA PRO A 241 -30.89 -6.76 -4.44
C PRO A 241 -30.49 -8.19 -4.85
N PHE A 242 -29.21 -8.55 -4.72
CA PHE A 242 -28.70 -9.90 -4.95
C PHE A 242 -28.88 -10.76 -3.69
N PRO A 243 -29.35 -12.03 -3.80
CA PRO A 243 -29.46 -12.92 -2.64
C PRO A 243 -28.11 -13.19 -1.98
N ASP A 244 -28.08 -13.31 -0.64
CA ASP A 244 -26.87 -13.63 0.13
C ASP A 244 -26.10 -14.85 -0.42
N SER A 245 -26.83 -15.86 -0.91
CA SER A 245 -26.27 -17.07 -1.50
C SER A 245 -25.40 -16.83 -2.75
N SER A 246 -25.56 -15.69 -3.42
CA SER A 246 -24.73 -15.32 -4.58
C SER A 246 -23.26 -15.05 -4.18
N PHE A 247 -22.99 -14.75 -2.91
CA PHE A 247 -21.63 -14.50 -2.39
C PHE A 247 -21.03 -15.73 -1.69
N GLY A 248 -21.68 -16.90 -1.82
CA GLY A 248 -21.29 -18.15 -1.21
C GLY A 248 -21.82 -18.33 0.23
N PRO A 249 -21.77 -19.55 0.78
CA PRO A 249 -22.21 -19.81 2.14
C PRO A 249 -21.23 -19.20 3.16
N ARG A 250 -21.75 -18.49 4.17
CA ARG A 250 -21.02 -18.22 5.42
C ARG A 250 -21.10 -19.47 6.30
N SER A 251 -19.96 -20.14 6.52
CA SER A 251 -19.91 -21.47 7.14
C SER A 251 -19.70 -21.47 8.65
N THR A 252 -19.05 -20.43 9.19
CA THR A 252 -18.81 -20.23 10.63
C THR A 252 -19.13 -18.79 11.07
N ARG A 253 -18.85 -18.46 12.33
CA ARG A 253 -18.85 -17.06 12.82
C ARG A 253 -17.60 -16.29 12.37
N GLU A 254 -16.51 -16.99 12.03
CA GLU A 254 -15.25 -16.38 11.57
C GLU A 254 -15.37 -15.99 10.08
N ASP A 255 -16.18 -16.71 9.28
CA ASP A 255 -16.58 -16.31 7.91
C ASP A 255 -17.36 -14.98 7.87
N ALA A 256 -17.82 -14.44 9.00
CA ALA A 256 -18.54 -13.16 9.05
C ALA A 256 -17.62 -11.96 8.80
N ASP A 257 -16.32 -12.10 9.10
CA ASP A 257 -15.30 -11.06 8.87
C ASP A 257 -14.77 -11.07 7.42
N GLU A 258 -15.20 -12.04 6.60
CA GLU A 258 -14.67 -12.26 5.26
C GLU A 258 -15.29 -11.29 4.25
N ARG A 259 -14.77 -10.07 4.21
CA ARG A 259 -15.20 -8.96 3.34
C ARG A 259 -15.38 -9.37 1.87
N ASP A 260 -14.60 -10.32 1.37
CA ASP A 260 -14.71 -10.89 0.01
C ASP A 260 -16.08 -11.55 -0.26
N ARG A 261 -16.80 -12.02 0.77
CA ARG A 261 -18.15 -12.61 0.72
C ARG A 261 -19.27 -11.66 1.14
N ASN A 262 -18.99 -10.38 1.37
CA ASN A 262 -20.06 -9.39 1.54
C ASN A 262 -20.70 -9.08 0.18
N ALA A 263 -21.99 -8.74 0.19
CA ALA A 263 -22.62 -8.11 -0.96
C ALA A 263 -22.20 -6.63 -1.07
N ALA A 264 -22.31 -6.05 -2.26
CA ALA A 264 -22.24 -4.59 -2.40
C ALA A 264 -23.41 -3.96 -1.61
N GLN A 265 -23.12 -3.07 -0.67
CA GLN A 265 -24.13 -2.43 0.20
C GLN A 265 -23.81 -0.96 0.53
N TRP A 266 -22.53 -0.57 0.51
CA TRP A 266 -22.09 0.73 1.04
C TRP A 266 -21.58 1.65 -0.07
N LEU A 267 -21.60 2.97 0.19
CA LEU A 267 -21.25 4.01 -0.79
C LEU A 267 -19.73 4.17 -0.91
N ASN A 268 -19.22 4.14 -2.15
CA ASN A 268 -17.85 4.49 -2.52
C ASN A 268 -17.80 5.90 -3.14
N SER A 269 -16.90 6.79 -2.68
CA SER A 269 -16.88 8.20 -3.11
C SER A 269 -16.16 8.48 -4.43
N GLY A 270 -15.25 7.61 -4.88
CA GLY A 270 -14.37 7.89 -6.03
C GLY A 270 -15.02 7.75 -7.40
N THR A 271 -16.32 7.46 -7.46
CA THR A 271 -17.13 7.43 -8.70
C THR A 271 -18.54 7.94 -8.40
N VAL A 272 -18.99 8.97 -9.13
CA VAL A 272 -20.32 9.60 -8.95
C VAL A 272 -20.89 10.01 -10.31
N MET A 273 -22.18 9.77 -10.57
CA MET A 273 -22.88 10.31 -11.75
C MET A 273 -24.34 10.67 -11.46
N GLY A 274 -24.77 11.83 -11.96
CA GLY A 274 -26.14 12.31 -11.85
C GLY A 274 -26.36 13.64 -12.58
N PRO A 275 -27.56 14.24 -12.47
CA PRO A 275 -27.87 15.54 -13.06
C PRO A 275 -27.12 16.66 -12.33
N ALA A 276 -26.68 17.68 -13.06
CA ALA A 276 -25.92 18.81 -12.51
C ALA A 276 -26.62 19.51 -11.33
N SER A 277 -27.96 19.52 -11.27
CA SER A 277 -28.74 20.03 -10.13
C SER A 277 -28.55 19.19 -8.87
N ASP A 278 -28.82 17.89 -8.97
CA ASP A 278 -28.94 17.00 -7.82
C ASP A 278 -27.54 16.69 -7.27
N VAL A 279 -26.55 16.51 -8.15
CA VAL A 279 -25.13 16.37 -7.76
C VAL A 279 -24.64 17.64 -7.04
N ARG A 280 -25.05 18.84 -7.48
CA ARG A 280 -24.70 20.11 -6.79
C ARG A 280 -25.28 20.17 -5.39
N ASP A 281 -26.54 19.78 -5.21
CA ASP A 281 -27.18 19.83 -3.89
C ASP A 281 -26.60 18.77 -2.93
N VAL A 282 -26.18 17.61 -3.44
CA VAL A 282 -25.38 16.60 -2.70
C VAL A 282 -24.01 17.18 -2.29
N PHE A 283 -23.23 17.73 -3.22
CA PHE A 283 -21.89 18.28 -2.92
C PHE A 283 -21.94 19.50 -1.99
N LYS A 284 -22.97 20.35 -2.12
CA LYS A 284 -23.23 21.48 -1.22
C LYS A 284 -23.58 21.03 0.19
N THR A 285 -24.32 19.94 0.33
CA THR A 285 -24.63 19.34 1.63
C THR A 285 -23.38 18.69 2.24
N ALA A 286 -22.55 18.00 1.43
CA ALA A 286 -21.28 17.45 1.90
C ALA A 286 -20.33 18.53 2.39
N LEU A 287 -20.20 19.64 1.67
CA LEU A 287 -19.41 20.79 2.11
C LEU A 287 -19.93 21.37 3.44
N ALA A 288 -21.25 21.49 3.59
CA ALA A 288 -21.86 21.96 4.83
C ALA A 288 -21.59 21.03 6.01
N GLU A 289 -21.67 19.71 5.84
CA GLU A 289 -21.34 18.75 6.91
C GLU A 289 -19.83 18.77 7.24
N ILE A 290 -18.95 18.87 6.25
CA ILE A 290 -17.49 19.02 6.48
C ILE A 290 -17.20 20.29 7.29
N GLN A 291 -17.84 21.41 6.96
CA GLN A 291 -17.62 22.71 7.62
C GLN A 291 -18.20 22.78 9.05
N ASN A 292 -19.28 22.05 9.35
CA ASN A 292 -19.94 22.07 10.67
C ASN A 292 -19.51 20.91 11.59
N ASN A 293 -19.18 19.75 11.04
CA ASN A 293 -19.00 18.49 11.74
C ASN A 293 -17.72 17.76 11.28
N TYR A 294 -16.56 18.42 11.28
CA TYR A 294 -15.31 17.75 10.88
C TYR A 294 -15.01 16.53 11.75
N ARG A 295 -14.80 15.38 11.11
CA ARG A 295 -14.64 14.06 11.75
C ARG A 295 -13.44 13.27 11.23
N GLY A 296 -12.75 13.75 10.19
CA GLY A 296 -11.55 13.13 9.66
C GLY A 296 -11.43 13.16 8.13
N ASP A 297 -10.37 12.49 7.69
CA ASP A 297 -9.69 12.68 6.41
C ASP A 297 -10.26 11.73 5.32
N SER A 298 -11.57 11.80 5.08
CA SER A 298 -12.27 10.91 4.14
C SER A 298 -13.51 11.59 3.58
N ASP A 299 -13.55 11.85 2.27
CA ASP A 299 -14.78 12.35 1.61
C ASP A 299 -15.91 11.32 1.64
N GLN A 300 -15.57 10.03 1.55
CA GLN A 300 -16.49 8.90 1.69
C GLN A 300 -17.22 8.93 3.04
N TYR A 301 -16.58 9.38 4.13
CA TYR A 301 -17.25 9.55 5.43
C TYR A 301 -18.47 10.48 5.35
N TYR A 302 -18.34 11.63 4.67
CA TYR A 302 -19.39 12.64 4.59
C TYR A 302 -20.47 12.25 3.57
N PHE A 303 -20.11 11.76 2.38
CA PHE A 303 -21.10 11.30 1.39
C PHE A 303 -21.88 10.07 1.87
N SER A 304 -21.22 9.07 2.47
CA SER A 304 -21.92 7.93 3.09
C SER A 304 -22.72 8.33 4.33
N GLY A 305 -22.29 9.38 5.05
CA GLY A 305 -23.07 10.01 6.12
C GLY A 305 -24.41 10.55 5.63
N ILE A 306 -24.41 11.38 4.58
CA ILE A 306 -25.63 11.94 3.97
C ILE A 306 -26.55 10.84 3.44
N PHE A 307 -25.99 9.83 2.77
CA PHE A 307 -26.74 8.67 2.31
C PHE A 307 -27.36 7.88 3.48
N GLY A 308 -26.59 7.65 4.55
CA GLY A 308 -27.08 7.01 5.77
C GLY A 308 -28.23 7.77 6.46
N ASP A 309 -28.14 9.10 6.48
CA ASP A 309 -29.18 9.99 7.00
C ASP A 309 -30.45 9.95 6.13
N GLN A 310 -30.31 9.94 4.80
CA GLN A 310 -31.41 9.77 3.83
C GLN A 310 -32.12 8.43 4.05
N GLU A 311 -31.38 7.32 4.08
CA GLU A 311 -31.95 5.98 4.21
C GLU A 311 -32.54 5.74 5.61
N TYR A 312 -31.92 6.27 6.67
CA TYR A 312 -32.54 6.28 8.01
C TYR A 312 -33.86 7.07 8.00
N ALA A 313 -33.94 8.23 7.34
CA ALA A 313 -35.18 8.99 7.18
C ALA A 313 -36.26 8.18 6.42
N ARG A 314 -35.88 7.47 5.35
CA ARG A 314 -36.77 6.62 4.56
C ARG A 314 -37.33 5.47 5.41
N ILE A 315 -36.49 4.68 6.09
CA ILE A 315 -36.95 3.55 6.91
C ILE A 315 -37.68 3.98 8.20
N GLN A 316 -37.39 5.14 8.78
CA GLN A 316 -38.06 5.65 9.99
C GLN A 316 -39.58 5.85 9.78
N ARG A 317 -40.01 6.09 8.53
CA ARG A 317 -41.42 6.20 8.13
C ARG A 317 -42.16 4.86 8.10
N VAL A 318 -41.43 3.73 8.05
CA VAL A 318 -41.97 2.38 7.91
C VAL A 318 -41.42 1.49 9.04
N PRO A 319 -42.09 1.45 10.22
CA PRO A 319 -41.51 0.90 11.44
C PRO A 319 -40.96 -0.53 11.35
N HIS A 320 -41.55 -1.40 10.52
CA HIS A 320 -41.06 -2.76 10.36
C HIS A 320 -39.74 -2.85 9.58
N LEU A 321 -39.45 -1.89 8.68
CA LEU A 321 -38.16 -1.78 7.98
C LEU A 321 -37.09 -1.21 8.91
N LEU A 322 -37.44 -0.23 9.76
CA LEU A 322 -36.55 0.29 10.80
C LEU A 322 -36.14 -0.82 11.78
N GLU A 323 -37.09 -1.59 12.31
CA GLU A 323 -36.78 -2.73 13.19
C GLU A 323 -36.00 -3.83 12.45
N ALA A 324 -36.28 -4.09 11.17
CA ALA A 324 -35.46 -5.01 10.38
C ALA A 324 -34.00 -4.51 10.24
N ALA A 325 -33.76 -3.21 10.02
CA ALA A 325 -32.42 -2.64 9.96
C ALA A 325 -31.68 -2.72 11.31
N LYS A 326 -32.36 -2.39 12.42
CA LYS A 326 -31.80 -2.51 13.78
C LYS A 326 -31.44 -3.96 14.13
N ASN A 327 -32.24 -4.93 13.72
CA ASN A 327 -31.92 -6.35 13.90
C ASN A 327 -30.75 -6.80 13.02
N ARG A 328 -30.68 -6.38 11.73
CA ARG A 328 -29.52 -6.66 10.87
C ARG A 328 -28.22 -6.09 11.43
N SER A 329 -28.25 -4.88 12.01
CA SER A 329 -27.09 -4.26 12.66
C SER A 329 -26.47 -5.12 13.76
N MET A 330 -27.29 -5.88 14.52
CA MET A 330 -26.78 -6.81 15.55
C MET A 330 -26.04 -8.04 14.97
N HIS A 331 -25.98 -8.16 13.65
CA HIS A 331 -25.30 -9.22 12.90
C HIS A 331 -24.29 -8.68 11.89
N LEU A 332 -24.07 -7.36 11.84
CA LEU A 332 -22.89 -6.78 11.21
C LEU A 332 -21.69 -6.99 12.16
N HIS A 333 -20.56 -7.42 11.61
CA HIS A 333 -19.30 -7.51 12.33
C HIS A 333 -18.17 -7.15 11.36
N ASP A 334 -17.18 -6.43 11.87
CA ASP A 334 -15.92 -6.17 11.21
C ASP A 334 -14.86 -5.98 12.32
N ARG A 335 -13.62 -6.42 12.09
CA ARG A 335 -12.53 -6.33 13.08
C ARG A 335 -11.98 -4.92 13.27
N GLU A 336 -12.27 -4.01 12.35
CA GLU A 336 -11.97 -2.58 12.47
C GLU A 336 -13.11 -1.80 13.14
N ASP A 337 -14.22 -2.44 13.52
CA ASP A 337 -15.32 -1.78 14.22
C ASP A 337 -15.13 -1.73 15.75
N PHE A 338 -14.90 -0.53 16.25
CA PHE A 338 -14.78 -0.25 17.70
C PHE A 338 -16.10 0.25 18.33
N SER A 339 -17.25 0.06 17.67
CA SER A 339 -18.55 0.55 18.19
C SER A 339 -19.09 -0.24 19.39
N GLU A 340 -18.53 -1.41 19.70
CA GLU A 340 -19.09 -2.40 20.65
C GLU A 340 -20.56 -2.79 20.37
N GLY A 341 -21.05 -2.58 19.14
CA GLY A 341 -22.45 -2.79 18.76
C GLY A 341 -23.40 -1.64 19.11
N PHE A 342 -22.86 -0.48 19.50
CA PHE A 342 -23.60 0.78 19.61
C PHE A 342 -24.20 1.19 18.26
N ARG A 343 -25.35 1.86 18.27
CA ARG A 343 -25.99 2.48 17.10
C ARG A 343 -26.29 3.94 17.38
N PHE A 344 -25.87 4.81 16.47
CA PHE A 344 -26.27 6.21 16.47
C PHE A 344 -27.55 6.39 15.65
N GLU A 345 -28.62 6.86 16.30
CA GLU A 345 -29.89 7.22 15.66
C GLU A 345 -30.03 8.76 15.61
N PRO A 346 -29.90 9.40 14.43
CA PRO A 346 -29.86 10.87 14.31
C PRO A 346 -31.24 11.51 14.53
N LEU A 347 -31.23 12.74 15.06
CA LEU A 347 -32.45 13.53 15.32
C LEU A 347 -32.82 14.39 14.10
N LEU A 348 -33.46 13.77 13.11
CA LEU A 348 -33.80 14.37 11.81
C LEU A 348 -34.97 15.37 11.82
N PHE A 349 -34.92 16.37 12.69
CA PHE A 349 -35.95 17.41 12.76
C PHE A 349 -35.71 18.55 11.74
N GLY A 350 -36.74 18.86 10.95
CA GLY A 350 -36.86 20.13 10.21
C GLY A 350 -35.88 20.36 9.06
N THR A 351 -35.15 19.34 8.61
CA THR A 351 -34.18 19.41 7.51
C THR A 351 -34.62 18.60 6.30
N THR A 352 -34.29 19.07 5.10
CA THR A 352 -34.36 18.22 3.90
C THR A 352 -33.32 17.11 4.05
N LYS A 353 -33.74 15.86 3.83
CA LYS A 353 -32.89 14.66 3.94
C LYS A 353 -33.08 13.70 2.76
N GLU A 354 -33.87 14.09 1.77
CA GLU A 354 -33.99 13.38 0.49
C GLU A 354 -33.10 14.12 -0.51
N TYR A 355 -32.09 13.41 -1.02
CA TYR A 355 -31.07 13.93 -1.93
C TYR A 355 -30.93 13.05 -3.19
N HIS A 356 -31.84 12.09 -3.37
CA HIS A 356 -31.87 11.14 -4.48
C HIS A 356 -30.58 10.32 -4.65
N ILE A 357 -29.82 10.15 -3.56
CA ILE A 357 -28.59 9.37 -3.55
C ILE A 357 -28.92 7.88 -3.63
N GLY A 358 -28.13 7.13 -4.39
CA GLY A 358 -28.07 5.67 -4.31
C GLY A 358 -26.74 5.15 -4.85
N ILE A 359 -26.61 3.83 -4.99
CA ILE A 359 -25.35 3.17 -5.36
C ILE A 359 -25.55 2.14 -6.48
N ASP A 360 -24.53 1.95 -7.30
CA ASP A 360 -24.50 0.88 -8.31
C ASP A 360 -24.26 -0.50 -7.65
N TYR A 361 -25.29 -1.04 -7.01
CA TYR A 361 -25.31 -2.41 -6.48
C TYR A 361 -24.91 -3.48 -7.51
N SER A 362 -25.09 -3.21 -8.82
CA SER A 362 -24.83 -4.16 -9.90
C SER A 362 -23.38 -4.14 -10.39
N LEU A 363 -22.67 -3.02 -10.17
CA LEU A 363 -21.33 -2.74 -10.67
C LEU A 363 -21.27 -2.82 -12.21
N SER A 364 -22.36 -2.40 -12.87
CA SER A 364 -22.47 -2.33 -14.33
C SER A 364 -22.04 -0.98 -14.90
N MET A 365 -22.09 0.09 -14.10
CA MET A 365 -21.40 1.34 -14.37
C MET A 365 -20.00 1.30 -13.75
N PHE A 366 -19.92 1.11 -12.43
CA PHE A 366 -18.73 1.41 -11.63
C PHE A 366 -18.20 0.18 -10.88
N GLN A 367 -17.26 -0.57 -11.45
CA GLN A 367 -16.69 -1.73 -10.76
C GLN A 367 -15.50 -1.34 -9.87
N THR A 368 -15.74 -1.26 -8.57
CA THR A 368 -14.69 -1.23 -7.52
C THR A 368 -13.90 -2.55 -7.51
N LEU A 369 -12.61 -2.52 -7.15
CA LEU A 369 -11.77 -3.73 -7.10
C LEU A 369 -11.56 -4.28 -5.68
N ALA A 370 -11.67 -3.43 -4.67
CA ALA A 370 -11.58 -3.80 -3.26
C ALA A 370 -12.57 -4.95 -2.95
N PHE A 371 -12.03 -6.09 -2.48
CA PHE A 371 -12.80 -7.29 -2.17
C PHE A 371 -13.58 -7.91 -3.35
N TRP A 372 -13.35 -7.45 -4.58
CA TRP A 372 -13.99 -7.92 -5.83
C TRP A 372 -13.05 -8.69 -6.77
N SER A 373 -11.74 -8.56 -6.60
CA SER A 373 -10.71 -9.12 -7.50
C SER A 373 -10.89 -10.60 -7.82
N GLN A 374 -11.28 -11.42 -6.83
CA GLN A 374 -11.54 -12.86 -6.99
C GLN A 374 -12.78 -13.20 -7.81
N GLN A 375 -13.73 -12.27 -7.95
CA GLN A 375 -14.98 -12.46 -8.72
C GLN A 375 -14.94 -11.77 -10.10
N LEU A 376 -13.80 -11.18 -10.47
CA LEU A 376 -13.61 -10.57 -11.79
C LEU A 376 -12.82 -11.49 -12.71
N SER A 377 -13.32 -11.66 -13.93
CA SER A 377 -12.74 -12.52 -14.96
C SER A 377 -12.60 -11.76 -16.28
N TRP A 378 -11.51 -12.03 -17.01
CA TRP A 378 -11.25 -11.43 -18.31
C TRP A 378 -11.65 -12.42 -19.41
N THR A 379 -12.75 -12.16 -20.12
CA THR A 379 -13.38 -13.13 -21.04
C THR A 379 -13.81 -12.50 -22.37
N ARG A 380 -13.85 -13.31 -23.43
CA ARG A 380 -14.50 -12.99 -24.71
C ARG A 380 -15.82 -13.73 -24.77
N THR A 381 -16.90 -13.09 -25.22
CA THR A 381 -18.20 -13.80 -25.38
C THR A 381 -18.11 -14.93 -26.40
N ALA A 382 -17.25 -14.81 -27.41
CA ALA A 382 -17.01 -15.84 -28.41
C ALA A 382 -16.36 -17.13 -27.86
N ASP A 383 -15.58 -17.05 -26.77
CA ASP A 383 -14.92 -18.22 -26.15
C ASP A 383 -15.86 -19.02 -25.23
N VAL A 384 -17.02 -18.48 -24.85
CA VAL A 384 -17.86 -19.11 -23.82
C VAL A 384 -18.52 -20.38 -24.34
N TRP A 385 -18.17 -21.49 -23.71
CA TRP A 385 -18.67 -22.82 -24.01
C TRP A 385 -20.21 -22.87 -24.02
N THR A 386 -20.79 -23.20 -25.17
CA THR A 386 -22.23 -23.46 -25.31
C THR A 386 -22.53 -24.97 -25.24
N PRO A 387 -23.58 -25.39 -24.52
CA PRO A 387 -23.84 -26.81 -24.27
C PRO A 387 -24.46 -27.47 -25.52
N PRO A 388 -24.12 -28.73 -25.83
CA PRO A 388 -24.77 -29.47 -26.92
C PRO A 388 -26.29 -29.56 -26.73
N SER A 389 -27.03 -29.53 -27.85
CA SER A 389 -28.49 -29.73 -27.85
C SER A 389 -28.86 -31.09 -27.23
N GLY A 390 -29.53 -31.08 -26.08
CA GLY A 390 -29.82 -32.27 -25.26
C GLY A 390 -29.02 -32.36 -23.95
N SER A 391 -28.14 -31.40 -23.66
CA SER A 391 -27.53 -31.21 -22.35
C SER A 391 -28.58 -31.11 -21.22
N PRO A 392 -28.34 -31.70 -20.03
CA PRO A 392 -29.19 -31.50 -18.85
C PRO A 392 -29.11 -30.07 -18.29
N TYR A 393 -28.06 -29.32 -18.65
CA TYR A 393 -27.93 -27.89 -18.38
C TYR A 393 -28.43 -27.11 -19.61
N PRO A 394 -29.61 -26.47 -19.55
CA PRO A 394 -30.11 -25.65 -20.65
C PRO A 394 -29.30 -24.34 -20.78
N PRO A 395 -29.28 -23.69 -21.97
CA PRO A 395 -28.64 -22.39 -22.18
C PRO A 395 -29.15 -21.25 -21.29
N SER A 396 -30.24 -21.46 -20.54
CA SER A 396 -30.82 -20.54 -19.56
C SER A 396 -30.39 -20.83 -18.10
N SER A 397 -29.39 -21.68 -17.87
CA SER A 397 -28.82 -21.86 -16.52
C SER A 397 -27.98 -20.65 -16.11
N ALA A 398 -27.82 -20.42 -14.80
CA ALA A 398 -27.04 -19.31 -14.24
C ALA A 398 -25.52 -19.41 -14.50
N HIS A 399 -25.06 -20.33 -15.35
CA HIS A 399 -23.67 -20.48 -15.75
C HIS A 399 -23.40 -19.95 -17.18
N PHE A 400 -24.42 -19.37 -17.84
CA PHE A 400 -24.28 -18.82 -19.19
C PHE A 400 -24.10 -17.31 -19.20
N PHE A 401 -22.88 -16.90 -19.59
CA PHE A 401 -22.56 -15.54 -19.98
C PHE A 401 -23.13 -15.23 -21.37
N SER A 402 -23.67 -14.03 -21.53
CA SER A 402 -24.02 -13.46 -22.83
C SER A 402 -23.77 -11.96 -22.78
N LEU A 403 -23.39 -11.36 -23.91
CA LEU A 403 -23.08 -9.94 -23.98
C LEU A 403 -24.37 -9.12 -23.74
N PRO A 404 -24.44 -8.24 -22.72
CA PRO A 404 -25.58 -7.37 -22.48
C PRO A 404 -25.93 -6.52 -23.72
N ALA A 405 -27.22 -6.36 -24.01
CA ALA A 405 -27.73 -5.90 -25.31
C ALA A 405 -27.42 -4.43 -25.66
N ASP A 406 -27.04 -3.63 -24.66
CA ASP A 406 -26.54 -2.26 -24.80
C ASP A 406 -25.12 -2.18 -25.41
N ILE A 407 -24.27 -3.18 -25.16
CA ILE A 407 -22.90 -3.22 -25.70
C ILE A 407 -22.86 -3.44 -27.23
N PRO A 408 -23.51 -4.46 -27.85
CA PRO A 408 -23.53 -4.63 -29.30
C PRO A 408 -24.43 -3.62 -30.02
N ALA A 409 -25.23 -2.83 -29.27
CA ALA A 409 -25.93 -1.66 -29.80
C ALA A 409 -25.04 -0.41 -29.83
N SER A 410 -23.95 -0.37 -29.07
CA SER A 410 -22.90 0.65 -29.17
C SER A 410 -21.97 0.36 -30.36
N ALA A 411 -21.26 1.39 -30.83
CA ALA A 411 -20.32 1.26 -31.94
C ALA A 411 -19.21 0.23 -31.61
N SER A 412 -18.82 -0.60 -32.58
CA SER A 412 -17.83 -1.67 -32.38
C SER A 412 -16.52 -1.13 -31.79
N PRO A 413 -15.73 -1.96 -31.06
CA PRO A 413 -14.53 -1.49 -30.34
C PRO A 413 -13.61 -0.64 -31.24
N TYR A 414 -13.30 -1.14 -32.43
CA TYR A 414 -12.40 -0.49 -33.40
C TYR A 414 -13.12 0.35 -34.47
N ALA A 415 -14.39 0.71 -34.26
CA ALA A 415 -15.24 1.39 -35.25
C ALA A 415 -14.64 2.70 -35.82
N ASP A 416 -13.82 3.39 -35.03
CA ASP A 416 -13.23 4.69 -35.37
C ASP A 416 -12.02 4.58 -36.34
N LEU A 417 -11.34 3.42 -36.41
CA LEU A 417 -10.13 3.23 -37.24
C LEU A 417 -10.39 3.36 -38.75
N ASP A 418 -9.34 3.50 -39.56
CA ASP A 418 -9.47 3.58 -41.02
C ASP A 418 -10.23 2.37 -41.60
N HIS A 419 -11.05 2.61 -42.62
CA HIS A 419 -11.88 1.61 -43.31
C HIS A 419 -11.11 0.41 -43.90
N ARG A 420 -9.78 0.51 -44.06
CA ARG A 420 -8.87 -0.56 -44.50
C ARG A 420 -8.24 -1.34 -43.34
N HIS A 421 -8.40 -0.89 -42.09
CA HIS A 421 -7.79 -1.54 -40.94
C HIS A 421 -8.50 -2.87 -40.61
N PRO A 422 -7.79 -4.02 -40.52
CA PRO A 422 -8.42 -5.34 -40.49
C PRO A 422 -9.31 -5.59 -39.26
N GLN A 423 -9.04 -4.92 -38.13
CA GLN A 423 -9.85 -5.05 -36.91
C GLN A 423 -11.11 -4.16 -36.89
N ARG A 424 -11.32 -3.25 -37.84
CA ARG A 424 -12.42 -2.25 -37.74
C ARG A 424 -13.80 -2.87 -37.54
N SER A 425 -14.04 -4.03 -38.18
CA SER A 425 -15.28 -4.79 -38.11
C SER A 425 -15.35 -5.83 -36.99
N THR A 426 -14.32 -5.96 -36.14
CA THR A 426 -14.34 -6.87 -34.98
C THR A 426 -15.48 -6.47 -34.04
N PRO A 427 -16.43 -7.36 -33.71
CA PRO A 427 -17.55 -7.06 -32.81
C PRO A 427 -17.15 -7.17 -31.33
N TRP A 428 -17.97 -6.60 -30.44
CA TRP A 428 -17.76 -6.63 -28.99
C TRP A 428 -17.67 -8.04 -28.36
N SER A 429 -18.15 -9.08 -29.06
CA SER A 429 -18.04 -10.48 -28.60
C SER A 429 -16.64 -11.08 -28.71
N GLU A 430 -15.77 -10.51 -29.56
CA GLU A 430 -14.43 -11.01 -29.89
C GLU A 430 -13.30 -10.29 -29.12
N VAL A 431 -13.61 -9.21 -28.41
CA VAL A 431 -12.67 -8.51 -27.52
C VAL A 431 -12.76 -9.04 -26.09
N GLN A 432 -11.64 -9.07 -25.38
CA GLN A 432 -11.61 -9.50 -23.99
C GLN A 432 -12.06 -8.33 -23.10
N LEU A 433 -13.06 -8.58 -22.26
CA LEU A 433 -13.62 -7.62 -21.32
C LEU A 433 -13.56 -8.19 -19.91
N VAL A 434 -13.39 -7.32 -18.92
CA VAL A 434 -13.56 -7.69 -17.52
C VAL A 434 -15.06 -7.90 -17.23
N TYR A 435 -15.37 -8.93 -16.46
CA TYR A 435 -16.71 -9.41 -16.19
C TYR A 435 -16.84 -9.81 -14.71
N ASN A 436 -17.89 -9.34 -14.05
CA ASN A 436 -18.25 -9.71 -12.69
C ASN A 436 -19.07 -11.01 -12.70
N SER A 437 -18.46 -12.08 -12.19
CA SER A 437 -19.04 -13.43 -12.22
C SER A 437 -20.21 -13.63 -11.26
N ILE A 438 -20.51 -12.66 -10.38
CA ILE A 438 -21.63 -12.72 -9.43
C ILE A 438 -22.81 -11.85 -9.86
N THR A 439 -22.55 -10.60 -10.28
CA THR A 439 -23.62 -9.69 -10.75
C THR A 439 -23.96 -9.90 -12.23
N HIS A 440 -23.15 -10.68 -12.94
CA HIS A 440 -23.20 -10.97 -14.38
C HIS A 440 -23.05 -9.71 -15.25
N GLN A 441 -22.33 -8.69 -14.75
CA GLN A 441 -22.13 -7.41 -15.43
C GLN A 441 -20.74 -7.29 -16.07
N ILE A 442 -20.68 -6.54 -17.16
CA ILE A 442 -19.43 -6.11 -17.81
C ILE A 442 -19.35 -4.60 -17.59
N PRO A 443 -18.56 -4.08 -16.64
CA PRO A 443 -18.62 -2.68 -16.23
C PRO A 443 -18.25 -1.69 -17.34
N ALA A 444 -18.81 -0.48 -17.27
CA ALA A 444 -18.45 0.62 -18.16
C ALA A 444 -17.08 1.22 -17.81
N LEU A 445 -16.76 1.33 -16.51
CA LEU A 445 -15.43 1.69 -16.01
C LEU A 445 -14.98 0.79 -14.84
N LEU A 446 -13.66 0.64 -14.73
CA LEU A 446 -12.97 0.01 -13.61
C LEU A 446 -12.49 1.08 -12.64
N HIS A 447 -12.73 0.89 -11.35
CA HIS A 447 -12.17 1.69 -10.26
C HIS A 447 -11.31 0.78 -9.39
N VAL A 448 -9.99 0.92 -9.50
CA VAL A 448 -8.97 0.00 -8.95
C VAL A 448 -8.70 0.30 -7.46
N THR A 449 -9.78 0.25 -6.67
CA THR A 449 -9.80 0.44 -5.23
C THR A 449 -9.16 -0.73 -4.48
N GLY A 450 -8.71 -0.48 -3.25
CA GLY A 450 -8.23 -1.50 -2.32
C GLY A 450 -6.89 -1.15 -1.67
N GLY A 451 -6.23 -2.15 -1.12
CA GLY A 451 -4.89 -2.01 -0.55
C GLY A 451 -3.80 -1.95 -1.61
N PRO A 452 -2.51 -1.99 -1.20
CA PRO A 452 -1.38 -2.05 -2.15
C PRO A 452 -1.54 -3.17 -3.17
N HIS A 453 -1.91 -4.37 -2.71
CA HIS A 453 -2.14 -5.56 -3.54
C HIS A 453 -3.18 -5.35 -4.66
N GLU A 454 -4.34 -4.74 -4.35
CA GLU A 454 -5.32 -4.43 -5.40
C GLU A 454 -4.81 -3.32 -6.33
N LYS A 455 -4.03 -2.38 -5.82
CA LYS A 455 -3.44 -1.29 -6.60
C LYS A 455 -2.32 -1.74 -7.54
N ASP A 456 -1.73 -2.91 -7.33
CA ASP A 456 -0.78 -3.53 -8.28
C ASP A 456 -1.47 -4.00 -9.57
N TYR A 457 -2.79 -4.29 -9.55
CA TYR A 457 -3.55 -4.51 -10.79
C TYR A 457 -3.56 -3.28 -11.70
N ARG A 458 -3.22 -2.06 -11.21
CA ARG A 458 -3.02 -0.87 -12.06
C ARG A 458 -1.83 -1.02 -13.02
N LEU A 459 -0.92 -1.96 -12.77
CA LEU A 459 0.08 -2.40 -13.74
C LEU A 459 -0.47 -3.55 -14.60
N TYR A 460 -0.88 -4.66 -13.97
CA TYR A 460 -1.16 -5.92 -14.67
C TYR A 460 -2.43 -5.93 -15.54
N TRP A 461 -3.45 -5.13 -15.21
CA TRP A 461 -4.72 -5.10 -15.94
C TRP A 461 -4.76 -4.01 -17.02
N TRP A 462 -3.88 -3.00 -16.95
CA TRP A 462 -3.72 -2.02 -18.03
C TRP A 462 -3.36 -2.71 -19.35
N GLN A 463 -2.51 -3.74 -19.26
CA GLN A 463 -2.04 -4.59 -20.37
C GLN A 463 -3.15 -5.48 -20.98
N LYS A 464 -4.33 -5.55 -20.36
CA LYS A 464 -5.45 -6.41 -20.77
C LYS A 464 -6.62 -5.65 -21.40
N LEU A 465 -6.65 -4.33 -21.26
CA LEU A 465 -7.71 -3.52 -21.87
C LEU A 465 -7.67 -3.72 -23.39
N TRP A 466 -8.81 -4.06 -23.99
CA TRP A 466 -8.91 -4.52 -25.38
C TRP A 466 -8.29 -3.56 -26.42
N PHE A 467 -8.22 -2.27 -26.10
CA PHE A 467 -7.67 -1.24 -26.98
C PHE A 467 -6.15 -1.08 -26.88
N GLN A 468 -5.46 -1.69 -25.90
CA GLN A 468 -4.08 -1.33 -25.54
C GLN A 468 -3.13 -1.44 -26.75
N SER A 469 -3.10 -2.57 -27.44
CA SER A 469 -2.26 -2.79 -28.63
C SER A 469 -2.59 -1.93 -29.86
N GLN A 470 -3.69 -1.15 -29.83
CA GLN A 470 -4.04 -0.15 -30.86
C GLN A 470 -4.27 1.25 -30.25
N ALA A 471 -3.87 1.50 -29.00
CA ALA A 471 -4.28 2.68 -28.24
C ALA A 471 -3.86 4.00 -28.89
N ARG A 472 -2.68 4.00 -29.55
CA ARG A 472 -2.16 5.14 -30.33
C ARG A 472 -3.07 5.44 -31.52
N GLU A 473 -3.32 4.44 -32.37
CA GLU A 473 -4.15 4.59 -33.58
C GLU A 473 -5.62 4.89 -33.27
N LEU A 474 -6.21 4.22 -32.28
CA LEU A 474 -7.59 4.45 -31.85
C LEU A 474 -7.77 5.87 -31.33
N ARG A 475 -6.83 6.37 -30.51
CA ARG A 475 -6.82 7.74 -30.04
C ARG A 475 -6.71 8.73 -31.19
N GLU A 476 -5.72 8.56 -32.08
CA GLU A 476 -5.52 9.45 -33.22
C GLU A 476 -6.74 9.48 -34.16
N ALA A 477 -7.34 8.32 -34.46
CA ALA A 477 -8.54 8.21 -35.26
C ALA A 477 -9.76 8.86 -34.59
N ARG A 478 -10.00 8.61 -33.29
CA ARG A 478 -11.13 9.21 -32.56
C ARG A 478 -11.01 10.74 -32.48
N LEU A 479 -9.80 11.27 -32.32
CA LEU A 479 -9.54 12.71 -32.35
C LEU A 479 -9.70 13.32 -33.74
N ALA A 480 -9.40 12.57 -34.81
CA ALA A 480 -9.62 13.02 -36.19
C ALA A 480 -11.11 13.08 -36.60
N LEU A 481 -12.00 12.33 -35.93
CA LEU A 481 -13.45 12.35 -36.21
C LEU A 481 -14.17 13.62 -35.73
N GLY A 482 -13.68 14.28 -34.68
CA GLY A 482 -14.29 15.50 -34.14
C GLY A 482 -15.74 15.37 -33.66
N GLN A 483 -16.22 14.16 -33.41
CA GLN A 483 -17.64 13.88 -33.15
C GLN A 483 -18.03 14.23 -31.70
N ARG A 484 -18.66 15.40 -31.51
CA ARG A 484 -19.29 15.80 -30.22
C ARG A 484 -20.43 14.85 -29.79
N GLN A 485 -21.18 14.31 -30.74
CA GLN A 485 -22.36 13.48 -30.46
C GLN A 485 -21.97 12.06 -29.97
N ILE A 486 -22.50 11.66 -28.81
CA ILE A 486 -22.19 10.40 -28.12
C ILE A 486 -22.85 9.19 -28.81
N SER A 487 -24.09 9.33 -29.26
CA SER A 487 -24.80 8.29 -30.01
C SER A 487 -25.73 8.90 -31.06
N ASN A 488 -25.91 8.19 -32.18
CA ASN A 488 -26.87 8.56 -33.22
C ASN A 488 -28.31 8.25 -32.80
N ASP A 489 -28.50 7.29 -31.90
CA ASP A 489 -29.80 6.91 -31.34
C ASP A 489 -30.13 7.75 -30.11
N THR A 490 -31.42 7.97 -29.86
CA THR A 490 -31.87 8.68 -28.66
C THR A 490 -31.82 7.78 -27.43
N ILE A 491 -31.14 8.21 -26.37
CA ILE A 491 -31.18 7.56 -25.06
C ILE A 491 -32.22 8.30 -24.22
N ARG A 492 -33.22 7.58 -23.70
CA ARG A 492 -34.41 8.13 -23.02
C ARG A 492 -35.19 9.17 -23.85
N GLY A 493 -35.08 9.13 -25.17
CA GLY A 493 -35.70 10.10 -26.07
C GLY A 493 -34.88 11.37 -26.33
N MET A 494 -33.66 11.45 -25.79
CA MET A 494 -32.75 12.60 -25.96
C MET A 494 -31.51 12.24 -26.79
N LEU A 495 -30.99 13.22 -27.54
CA LEU A 495 -29.71 13.12 -28.24
C LEU A 495 -28.57 13.57 -27.31
N TRP A 496 -27.53 12.76 -27.17
CA TRP A 496 -26.46 12.99 -26.20
C TRP A 496 -25.18 13.52 -26.84
N PHE A 497 -24.55 14.49 -26.19
CA PHE A 497 -23.33 15.15 -26.63
C PHE A 497 -22.29 15.19 -25.50
N ASN A 498 -21.02 15.18 -25.87
CA ASN A 498 -19.93 15.52 -24.97
C ASN A 498 -19.94 17.04 -24.73
N ALA A 499 -19.91 17.49 -23.48
CA ALA A 499 -19.75 18.91 -23.16
C ALA A 499 -18.36 19.42 -23.59
N GLU A 500 -18.30 20.64 -24.12
CA GLU A 500 -17.05 21.36 -24.38
C GLU A 500 -16.96 22.66 -23.56
N ALA A 501 -15.76 23.21 -23.40
CA ALA A 501 -15.51 24.32 -22.48
C ALA A 501 -15.71 25.71 -23.11
N ASP A 502 -15.99 25.78 -24.42
CA ASP A 502 -16.51 26.95 -25.12
C ASP A 502 -18.02 27.16 -24.86
N GLU A 503 -18.75 26.09 -24.53
CA GLU A 503 -20.17 26.12 -24.13
C GLU A 503 -20.40 26.52 -22.66
N ILE A 504 -19.34 26.91 -21.94
CA ILE A 504 -19.39 27.35 -20.54
C ILE A 504 -18.65 28.69 -20.47
N ASP A 505 -19.37 29.80 -20.32
CA ASP A 505 -18.79 31.15 -20.42
C ASP A 505 -17.77 31.40 -19.28
N ARG A 506 -16.48 31.36 -19.63
CA ARG A 506 -15.38 31.27 -18.67
C ARG A 506 -14.25 32.22 -19.01
N GLU A 507 -14.24 33.36 -18.31
CA GLU A 507 -13.10 34.27 -18.27
C GLU A 507 -11.79 33.52 -17.97
N GLY A 508 -10.82 33.60 -18.90
CA GLY A 508 -9.51 32.94 -18.78
C GLY A 508 -9.35 31.62 -19.53
N ILE A 509 -10.43 31.00 -20.06
CA ILE A 509 -10.31 29.82 -20.92
C ILE A 509 -10.13 30.26 -22.38
N THR A 510 -8.89 30.59 -22.75
CA THR A 510 -8.54 31.05 -24.11
C THR A 510 -7.81 29.99 -24.93
N GLY A 511 -8.54 29.38 -25.87
CA GLY A 511 -8.00 28.43 -26.84
C GLY A 511 -7.84 26.99 -26.30
N GLY A 512 -7.99 26.02 -27.21
CA GLY A 512 -7.87 24.60 -26.91
C GLY A 512 -8.12 23.73 -28.15
N GLY A 513 -8.15 22.41 -27.96
CA GLY A 513 -8.39 21.46 -29.04
C GLY A 513 -8.64 20.03 -28.54
N LEU A 514 -9.02 19.15 -29.46
CA LEU A 514 -9.34 17.76 -29.15
C LEU A 514 -8.12 17.01 -28.58
N GLY A 515 -8.35 16.18 -27.56
CA GLY A 515 -7.35 15.26 -27.02
C GLY A 515 -6.39 15.85 -25.99
N GLY A 516 -6.61 17.08 -25.54
CA GLY A 516 -6.00 17.62 -24.32
C GLY A 516 -6.83 17.36 -23.07
N VAL A 517 -6.72 18.25 -22.09
CA VAL A 517 -7.63 18.41 -20.95
C VAL A 517 -7.92 19.89 -20.74
N TRP A 518 -9.03 20.20 -20.08
CA TRP A 518 -9.28 21.51 -19.51
C TRP A 518 -8.88 21.54 -18.03
N THR A 519 -8.74 22.73 -17.46
CA THR A 519 -8.51 22.94 -16.03
C THR A 519 -9.43 24.02 -15.50
N ASP A 520 -9.84 23.94 -14.24
CA ASP A 520 -10.72 24.92 -13.58
C ASP A 520 -10.07 26.32 -13.38
N ARG A 521 -8.74 26.43 -13.59
CA ARG A 521 -7.93 27.63 -13.27
C ARG A 521 -6.95 28.08 -14.36
N ARG A 522 -6.56 27.22 -15.31
CA ARG A 522 -5.40 27.46 -16.20
C ARG A 522 -5.67 27.23 -17.70
N GLY A 523 -6.94 27.11 -18.10
CA GLY A 523 -7.35 26.88 -19.48
C GLY A 523 -7.02 25.47 -19.98
N TRP A 524 -6.76 25.34 -21.29
CA TRP A 524 -6.46 24.06 -21.94
C TRP A 524 -4.99 23.63 -21.78
N LEU A 525 -4.78 22.33 -21.59
CA LEU A 525 -3.47 21.69 -21.58
C LEU A 525 -3.43 20.59 -22.65
N SER A 526 -2.41 20.63 -23.51
CA SER A 526 -2.26 19.64 -24.58
C SER A 526 -1.80 18.28 -24.06
N TRP A 527 -2.15 17.21 -24.77
CA TRP A 527 -1.68 15.84 -24.49
C TRP A 527 -0.18 15.77 -24.20
N ARG A 528 0.65 16.38 -25.07
CA ARG A 528 2.10 16.39 -24.93
C ARG A 528 2.59 17.13 -23.68
N ARG A 529 1.85 18.14 -23.20
CA ARG A 529 2.15 18.87 -21.96
C ARG A 529 1.76 18.09 -20.70
N MET A 530 0.74 17.24 -20.79
CA MET A 530 0.29 16.36 -19.70
C MET A 530 1.12 15.07 -19.64
N CYS A 531 1.08 14.30 -20.71
CA CYS A 531 1.48 12.89 -20.74
C CYS A 531 2.74 12.60 -21.56
N GLY A 532 3.33 13.59 -22.24
CA GLY A 532 4.48 13.38 -23.12
C GLY A 532 5.75 12.86 -22.45
N ALA A 533 5.83 12.89 -21.11
CA ALA A 533 6.92 12.29 -20.33
C ALA A 533 6.70 10.80 -19.98
N VAL A 534 5.47 10.29 -20.13
CA VAL A 534 5.06 8.91 -19.79
C VAL A 534 4.39 8.19 -20.97
N GLU A 535 4.23 8.87 -22.11
CA GLU A 535 3.46 8.43 -23.28
C GLU A 535 3.92 7.09 -23.85
N SER A 536 5.23 6.86 -23.97
CA SER A 536 5.77 5.56 -24.40
C SER A 536 5.38 4.46 -23.43
N GLY A 537 5.62 4.63 -22.12
CA GLY A 537 5.33 3.61 -21.10
C GLY A 537 3.86 3.23 -20.93
N ILE A 538 2.90 4.01 -21.45
CA ILE A 538 1.46 3.66 -21.44
C ILE A 538 0.93 3.13 -22.79
N LEU A 539 1.60 3.43 -23.90
CA LEU A 539 1.27 2.95 -25.25
C LEU A 539 2.05 1.70 -25.66
N GLU A 540 3.32 1.60 -25.27
CA GLU A 540 4.29 0.58 -25.65
C GLU A 540 4.55 -0.35 -24.45
N VAL A 541 3.54 -1.16 -24.14
CA VAL A 541 3.59 -2.18 -23.09
C VAL A 541 4.37 -3.43 -23.58
N PRO A 542 5.26 -4.05 -22.78
CA PRO A 542 5.91 -5.32 -23.12
C PRO A 542 4.96 -6.52 -23.25
N ASP A 543 5.44 -7.63 -23.81
CA ASP A 543 4.83 -8.97 -23.76
C ASP A 543 3.38 -9.11 -24.27
N GLN A 544 2.92 -8.20 -25.14
CA GLN A 544 1.53 -8.11 -25.61
C GLN A 544 0.98 -9.40 -26.25
N GLU A 545 1.82 -10.23 -26.89
CA GLU A 545 1.36 -11.49 -27.52
C GLU A 545 0.70 -12.46 -26.54
N TRP A 546 1.07 -12.41 -25.26
CA TRP A 546 0.47 -13.25 -24.21
C TRP A 546 -0.92 -12.76 -23.78
N PHE A 547 -1.14 -11.44 -23.76
CA PHE A 547 -2.40 -10.83 -23.31
C PHE A 547 -3.37 -10.51 -24.45
N HIS A 548 -2.88 -10.42 -25.68
CA HIS A 548 -3.65 -10.14 -26.88
C HIS A 548 -3.40 -11.20 -27.98
N PRO A 549 -3.83 -12.48 -27.77
CA PRO A 549 -3.69 -13.54 -28.75
C PRO A 549 -4.61 -13.29 -29.96
N GLY A 550 -4.10 -12.53 -30.93
CA GLY A 550 -4.77 -12.22 -32.18
C GLY A 550 -4.93 -13.45 -33.11
N PRO A 551 -5.82 -13.38 -34.11
CA PRO A 551 -5.94 -14.44 -35.11
C PRO A 551 -4.62 -14.59 -35.87
N LYS A 552 -4.08 -15.81 -35.93
CA LYS A 552 -2.85 -16.09 -36.68
C LYS A 552 -3.06 -15.84 -38.17
N TRP A 553 -2.44 -14.78 -38.68
CA TRP A 553 -2.29 -14.58 -40.12
C TRP A 553 -1.36 -15.66 -40.69
N PRO A 554 -1.59 -16.15 -41.91
CA PRO A 554 -0.66 -17.07 -42.56
C PRO A 554 0.67 -16.33 -42.81
N GLU A 555 1.77 -16.96 -42.41
CA GLU A 555 3.12 -16.48 -42.71
C GLU A 555 3.33 -16.44 -44.25
N PRO A 556 4.08 -15.46 -44.79
CA PRO A 556 4.48 -15.49 -46.19
C PRO A 556 5.30 -16.76 -46.47
N GLU A 557 4.95 -17.51 -47.52
CA GLU A 557 5.66 -18.73 -47.89
C GLU A 557 7.15 -18.43 -48.15
N THR A 558 8.03 -19.10 -47.42
CA THR A 558 9.48 -18.94 -47.53
C THR A 558 10.01 -19.68 -48.76
N GLU A 559 10.33 -18.94 -49.82
CA GLU A 559 11.11 -19.44 -50.96
C GLU A 559 12.41 -20.11 -50.47
N PRO A 560 12.71 -21.36 -50.89
CA PRO A 560 13.79 -22.13 -50.30
C PRO A 560 15.16 -21.75 -50.86
N GLU A 561 16.07 -21.26 -50.00
CA GLU A 561 17.48 -21.15 -50.36
C GLU A 561 18.09 -22.53 -50.66
N SER A 562 18.49 -22.78 -51.91
CA SER A 562 19.74 -23.50 -52.17
C SER A 562 20.30 -23.30 -53.59
N LEU A 563 21.64 -23.23 -53.65
CA LEU A 563 22.54 -23.65 -54.72
C LEU A 563 22.84 -22.74 -55.95
N VAL A 564 24.18 -22.64 -56.13
CA VAL A 564 25.01 -22.35 -57.32
C VAL A 564 25.35 -20.88 -57.66
N ASN A 565 26.68 -20.66 -57.70
CA ASN A 565 27.42 -19.63 -58.44
C ASN A 565 26.81 -19.36 -59.84
N ASP A 566 26.97 -18.19 -60.46
CA ASP A 566 28.28 -17.74 -60.94
C ASP A 566 28.33 -16.24 -61.33
N ALA A 567 29.51 -15.78 -61.72
CA ALA A 567 29.80 -14.36 -61.93
C ALA A 567 29.06 -13.71 -63.13
N ALA A 568 28.65 -12.44 -62.95
CA ALA A 568 29.27 -11.26 -63.61
C ALA A 568 28.29 -10.15 -64.11
N GLN A 569 28.92 -8.99 -64.40
CA GLN A 569 28.50 -7.91 -65.32
C GLN A 569 27.69 -6.69 -64.82
N LEU A 570 28.46 -5.58 -64.73
CA LEU A 570 28.20 -4.27 -65.34
C LEU A 570 27.28 -3.23 -64.65
N SER A 571 27.97 -2.35 -63.92
CA SER A 571 27.99 -0.87 -64.12
C SER A 571 26.75 -0.01 -63.81
N PRO A 572 26.85 0.93 -62.84
CA PRO A 572 25.88 2.02 -62.67
C PRO A 572 26.08 3.16 -63.69
N VAL A 573 25.08 4.03 -63.82
CA VAL A 573 25.14 5.25 -64.64
C VAL A 573 25.04 6.50 -63.74
N LEU A 574 25.86 7.51 -64.05
CA LEU A 574 25.97 8.80 -63.34
C LEU A 574 24.67 9.63 -63.39
N VAL A 575 24.44 10.46 -62.37
CA VAL A 575 24.74 11.92 -62.28
C VAL A 575 24.56 12.33 -60.79
N GLY A 576 25.37 13.19 -60.15
CA GLY A 576 26.59 13.90 -60.55
C GLY A 576 27.13 14.75 -59.37
N GLU A 577 28.38 15.19 -59.44
CA GLU A 577 29.14 15.80 -58.32
C GLU A 577 29.04 17.34 -58.24
N LEU A 578 29.32 17.90 -57.05
CA LEU A 578 29.98 19.20 -56.76
C LEU A 578 29.93 19.44 -55.23
N GLY A 579 31.02 19.68 -54.49
CA GLY A 579 32.45 19.68 -54.84
C GLY A 579 33.32 19.82 -53.56
N ASP A 580 34.64 19.66 -53.68
CA ASP A 580 35.58 19.61 -52.53
C ASP A 580 35.89 20.95 -51.85
N GLU A 581 36.40 20.88 -50.61
CA GLU A 581 37.74 21.41 -50.32
C GLU A 581 38.39 20.67 -49.13
N ALA A 582 39.73 20.51 -49.14
CA ALA A 582 40.48 19.68 -48.18
C ALA A 582 41.89 20.21 -47.90
N VAL A 583 42.45 19.88 -46.72
CA VAL A 583 43.88 20.06 -46.37
C VAL A 583 44.38 18.83 -45.58
N THR A 584 45.65 18.47 -45.76
CA THR A 584 46.22 17.13 -45.53
C THR A 584 47.14 16.97 -44.31
N PRO A 585 47.38 15.73 -43.82
CA PRO A 585 48.41 15.38 -42.83
C PRO A 585 49.66 14.67 -43.42
N ILE A 586 50.80 14.78 -42.73
CA ILE A 586 52.07 14.00 -42.83
C ILE A 586 52.91 14.34 -41.57
N ASP A 587 53.88 13.57 -41.07
CA ASP A 587 54.52 12.28 -41.45
C ASP A 587 55.00 11.60 -40.12
N GLY A 588 55.58 10.39 -40.03
CA GLY A 588 55.98 9.42 -41.06
C GLY A 588 56.71 8.19 -40.47
N TYR A 589 57.01 7.22 -41.34
CA TYR A 589 57.90 6.02 -41.26
C TYR A 589 58.64 5.67 -39.94
N ALA A 590 58.70 4.44 -39.38
CA ALA A 590 58.61 3.02 -39.81
C ALA A 590 59.96 2.25 -39.92
N GLY A 591 60.02 1.04 -39.31
CA GLY A 591 61.08 0.01 -39.43
C GLY A 591 62.09 -0.09 -38.25
N VAL A 592 62.83 -1.20 -37.96
CA VAL A 592 62.61 -2.68 -38.01
C VAL A 592 63.90 -3.42 -37.50
N THR A 593 63.78 -4.67 -36.99
CA THR A 593 64.84 -5.69 -36.65
C THR A 593 65.83 -5.57 -35.46
N ASP A 594 65.93 -6.69 -34.72
CA ASP A 594 67.08 -7.45 -34.17
C ASP A 594 68.17 -6.88 -33.21
N GLY A 595 68.28 -7.49 -32.00
CA GLY A 595 69.20 -8.65 -31.85
C GLY A 595 70.48 -8.66 -30.96
N GLN A 596 70.43 -8.40 -29.63
CA GLN A 596 71.35 -8.96 -28.58
C GLN A 596 72.89 -8.62 -28.69
N PRO A 597 73.85 -9.08 -27.80
CA PRO A 597 73.79 -10.01 -26.64
C PRO A 597 74.56 -9.65 -25.31
N ALA A 598 74.37 -10.49 -24.28
CA ALA A 598 75.34 -10.96 -23.24
C ALA A 598 75.92 -10.00 -22.15
N LEU A 599 76.39 -10.40 -20.93
CA LEU A 599 76.36 -11.59 -19.99
C LEU A 599 77.08 -11.13 -18.65
N PRO A 600 77.38 -11.96 -17.61
CA PRO A 600 76.59 -12.91 -16.78
C PRO A 600 76.84 -12.81 -15.23
N ALA A 601 76.08 -13.56 -14.40
CA ALA A 601 76.58 -14.36 -13.24
C ALA A 601 75.48 -15.20 -12.50
N ASP A 602 75.74 -16.50 -12.34
CA ASP A 602 75.31 -17.56 -11.36
C ASP A 602 74.04 -17.40 -10.45
N VAL A 603 73.07 -18.33 -10.26
CA VAL A 603 72.97 -19.85 -10.15
C VAL A 603 72.96 -20.35 -8.67
N PRO A 604 72.17 -21.38 -8.21
CA PRO A 604 71.13 -22.24 -8.85
C PRO A 604 69.75 -22.33 -8.11
N GLN A 605 68.84 -23.18 -8.63
CA GLN A 605 67.49 -23.50 -8.12
C GLN A 605 67.45 -24.68 -7.10
N ARG A 606 66.29 -24.90 -6.44
CA ARG A 606 65.72 -26.26 -6.32
C ARG A 606 64.18 -26.28 -6.16
N THR A 607 63.54 -27.26 -6.77
CA THR A 607 62.09 -27.58 -6.70
C THR A 607 61.83 -28.85 -5.89
N LEU A 608 60.58 -29.07 -5.43
CA LEU A 608 59.82 -30.32 -5.60
C LEU A 608 58.42 -30.29 -4.93
N GLU A 609 57.46 -30.92 -5.59
CA GLU A 609 56.12 -31.35 -5.12
C GLU A 609 56.21 -32.73 -4.40
N PRO A 610 55.15 -33.37 -3.83
CA PRO A 610 53.75 -33.43 -4.31
C PRO A 610 52.63 -33.56 -3.21
N SER A 611 51.43 -33.94 -3.66
CA SER A 611 50.21 -34.24 -2.87
C SER A 611 50.08 -35.71 -2.41
N LEU A 612 49.29 -35.97 -1.36
CA LEU A 612 48.39 -37.14 -1.16
C LEU A 612 47.60 -37.04 0.17
N SER A 613 46.63 -37.94 0.41
CA SER A 613 45.56 -37.80 1.43
C SER A 613 45.23 -39.08 2.25
N LEU A 614 44.37 -38.92 3.27
CA LEU A 614 43.90 -39.92 4.27
C LEU A 614 44.98 -40.39 5.28
N SER A 615 44.68 -40.75 6.55
CA SER A 615 43.42 -41.18 7.20
C SER A 615 43.33 -40.80 8.70
N SER A 616 42.25 -41.20 9.38
CA SER A 616 41.90 -40.86 10.77
C SER A 616 42.33 -41.89 11.83
N HIS A 617 42.68 -41.45 13.06
CA HIS A 617 42.60 -42.27 14.28
C HIS A 617 42.27 -41.44 15.54
N LYS A 618 41.47 -42.02 16.46
CA LYS A 618 41.14 -41.47 17.79
C LYS A 618 42.12 -41.94 18.88
N LEU A 619 42.37 -41.10 19.88
CA LEU A 619 42.44 -41.51 21.31
C LEU A 619 42.12 -40.32 22.23
N GLU A 620 41.89 -40.55 23.54
CA GLU A 620 41.12 -39.66 24.43
C GLU A 620 41.88 -39.21 25.70
N SER A 621 41.38 -38.15 26.36
CA SER A 621 41.71 -37.63 27.71
C SER A 621 43.08 -36.92 27.89
N ALA A 622 43.27 -35.91 28.77
CA ALA A 622 42.43 -35.41 29.88
C ALA A 622 42.63 -33.90 30.22
N ILE A 623 41.55 -33.26 30.70
CA ILE A 623 41.41 -32.28 31.82
C ILE A 623 42.68 -31.53 32.33
N SER A 624 42.77 -30.22 32.60
CA SER A 624 41.97 -28.96 32.41
C SER A 624 42.88 -27.77 32.89
N PRO A 625 42.41 -26.52 33.15
CA PRO A 625 42.03 -25.49 32.18
C PRO A 625 42.79 -24.14 32.32
N ALA A 626 42.55 -23.24 31.36
CA ALA A 626 42.67 -21.76 31.43
C ALA A 626 44.06 -21.08 31.59
N SER A 627 44.53 -20.47 30.49
CA SER A 627 44.89 -19.04 30.48
C SER A 627 44.84 -18.45 29.05
N SER A 628 44.35 -17.20 28.96
CA SER A 628 44.45 -16.23 27.85
C SER A 628 45.06 -16.71 26.51
N LEU A 629 44.20 -17.03 25.54
CA LEU A 629 44.46 -16.68 24.15
C LEU A 629 44.15 -15.18 23.97
N PRO A 630 44.95 -14.40 23.21
CA PRO A 630 44.60 -13.03 22.90
C PRO A 630 43.29 -13.00 22.10
N SER A 631 42.39 -12.07 22.40
CA SER A 631 41.17 -11.89 21.63
C SER A 631 41.50 -11.61 20.17
N LYS A 632 40.82 -12.29 19.23
CA LYS A 632 40.82 -11.86 17.82
C LYS A 632 40.41 -10.38 17.76
N PRO A 633 41.01 -9.55 16.89
CA PRO A 633 40.49 -8.20 16.65
C PRO A 633 39.06 -8.33 16.13
N ALA A 634 38.12 -7.61 16.75
CA ALA A 634 36.72 -7.68 16.38
C ALA A 634 36.43 -6.73 15.22
N ALA A 635 35.35 -7.01 14.49
CA ALA A 635 34.86 -6.18 13.41
C ALA A 635 33.64 -5.33 13.82
N LEU A 636 33.48 -4.19 13.15
CA LEU A 636 32.21 -3.48 13.01
C LEU A 636 31.69 -3.73 11.59
N HIS A 637 30.44 -4.17 11.49
CA HIS A 637 29.70 -4.38 10.25
C HIS A 637 28.67 -3.26 10.09
N LEU A 638 28.45 -2.81 8.85
CA LEU A 638 27.35 -1.92 8.49
C LEU A 638 26.48 -2.64 7.44
N ILE A 639 25.24 -2.96 7.80
CA ILE A 639 24.28 -3.64 6.92
C ILE A 639 23.19 -2.65 6.50
N VAL A 640 22.92 -2.58 5.21
CA VAL A 640 21.92 -1.67 4.62
C VAL A 640 20.98 -2.46 3.71
N PRO A 641 19.70 -2.67 4.06
CA PRO A 641 18.71 -3.26 3.17
C PRO A 641 18.36 -2.28 2.05
N ALA A 642 18.68 -2.63 0.79
CA ALA A 642 18.31 -1.86 -0.40
C ALA A 642 18.32 -2.73 -1.66
N SER A 643 17.30 -2.58 -2.50
CA SER A 643 17.11 -3.34 -3.74
C SER A 643 17.70 -2.68 -4.99
N ASN A 644 17.78 -1.35 -5.00
CA ASN A 644 18.06 -0.54 -6.18
C ASN A 644 18.77 0.77 -5.84
N PRO A 645 19.40 1.44 -6.84
CA PRO A 645 19.87 2.81 -6.73
C PRO A 645 18.78 3.79 -6.26
N ASP A 646 19.15 4.73 -5.39
CA ASP A 646 18.29 5.82 -4.88
C ASP A 646 19.17 6.96 -4.34
N PRO A 647 18.78 8.25 -4.46
CA PRO A 647 19.55 9.38 -3.92
C PRO A 647 19.80 9.31 -2.41
N ASN A 648 18.89 8.71 -1.63
CA ASN A 648 19.02 8.59 -0.18
C ASN A 648 19.94 7.44 0.22
N LEU A 649 19.95 6.33 -0.53
CA LEU A 649 20.98 5.30 -0.41
C LEU A 649 22.37 5.91 -0.62
N CYS A 650 22.51 6.80 -1.59
CA CYS A 650 23.75 7.54 -1.83
C CYS A 650 24.12 8.49 -0.67
N LYS A 651 23.16 9.09 0.03
CA LYS A 651 23.39 9.83 1.28
C LYS A 651 23.87 8.90 2.41
N VAL A 652 23.38 7.66 2.50
CA VAL A 652 23.92 6.62 3.42
C VAL A 652 25.39 6.32 3.07
N LEU A 653 25.68 5.93 1.82
CA LEU A 653 27.04 5.55 1.38
C LEU A 653 28.06 6.68 1.59
N LEU A 654 27.65 7.92 1.27
CA LEU A 654 28.48 9.11 1.41
C LEU A 654 28.78 9.44 2.89
N SER A 655 27.73 9.54 3.72
CA SER A 655 27.89 9.92 5.13
C SER A 655 28.62 8.86 5.95
N ALA A 656 28.40 7.57 5.65
CA ALA A 656 29.17 6.46 6.23
C ALA A 656 30.67 6.59 5.91
N GLY A 657 31.02 6.79 4.62
CA GLY A 657 32.42 6.91 4.19
C GLY A 657 33.13 8.14 4.78
N ILE A 658 32.48 9.31 4.74
CA ILE A 658 33.03 10.56 5.32
C ILE A 658 33.34 10.43 6.81
N LEU A 659 32.50 9.71 7.56
CA LEU A 659 32.68 9.53 9.00
C LEU A 659 33.66 8.41 9.39
N GLY A 660 34.08 7.58 8.42
CA GLY A 660 34.97 6.44 8.65
C GLY A 660 34.26 5.17 9.13
N TYR A 661 32.99 4.97 8.79
CA TYR A 661 32.31 3.68 8.98
C TYR A 661 32.87 2.61 8.00
N PRO A 662 32.68 1.32 8.28
CA PRO A 662 32.88 0.27 7.27
C PRO A 662 31.99 0.56 6.06
N SER A 663 32.48 0.31 4.84
CA SER A 663 31.62 0.42 3.66
C SER A 663 30.45 -0.56 3.76
N PRO A 664 29.20 -0.17 3.43
CA PRO A 664 28.05 -1.02 3.66
C PRO A 664 28.08 -2.37 2.93
N VAL A 665 27.49 -3.37 3.58
CA VAL A 665 26.98 -4.57 2.90
C VAL A 665 25.50 -4.32 2.57
N ILE A 666 25.19 -4.22 1.29
CA ILE A 666 23.83 -4.03 0.80
C ILE A 666 23.16 -5.40 0.64
N VAL A 667 22.15 -5.68 1.46
CA VAL A 667 21.36 -6.91 1.37
C VAL A 667 20.16 -6.71 0.45
N ASN A 668 19.86 -7.75 -0.34
CA ASN A 668 18.79 -7.83 -1.34
C ASN A 668 18.98 -6.95 -2.59
N TRP A 669 20.22 -6.58 -2.93
CA TRP A 669 20.53 -5.84 -4.16
C TRP A 669 20.04 -6.57 -5.43
N ASN A 670 19.42 -5.85 -6.36
CA ASN A 670 18.79 -6.37 -7.58
C ASN A 670 17.65 -7.40 -7.37
N HIS A 671 17.19 -7.67 -6.14
CA HIS A 671 16.02 -8.51 -5.92
C HIS A 671 14.72 -7.74 -6.19
N THR A 672 13.82 -8.35 -6.95
CA THR A 672 12.46 -7.84 -7.20
C THR A 672 11.48 -8.46 -6.21
N PHE A 673 10.90 -7.65 -5.34
CA PHE A 673 9.87 -8.07 -4.40
C PHE A 673 8.50 -8.05 -5.08
N VAL A 674 8.11 -9.20 -5.62
CA VAL A 674 6.88 -9.40 -6.42
C VAL A 674 6.05 -10.60 -5.91
N ASP A 675 6.23 -10.97 -4.63
CA ASP A 675 5.42 -12.00 -3.99
C ASP A 675 4.18 -11.36 -3.35
N ASN A 676 3.11 -11.30 -4.14
CA ASN A 676 1.80 -10.73 -3.80
C ASN A 676 1.14 -11.30 -2.52
N ARG A 677 1.71 -12.36 -1.91
CA ARG A 677 1.26 -12.91 -0.62
C ARG A 677 1.69 -12.06 0.57
N TYR A 678 2.67 -11.16 0.38
CA TYR A 678 3.21 -10.29 1.42
C TYR A 678 3.07 -8.82 1.03
N VAL A 679 2.90 -7.94 2.02
CA VAL A 679 2.81 -6.49 1.76
C VAL A 679 4.13 -5.97 1.18
N GLU A 680 4.05 -4.97 0.30
CA GLU A 680 5.18 -4.49 -0.52
C GLU A 680 5.89 -5.62 -1.31
N GLY A 681 5.12 -6.61 -1.77
CA GLY A 681 5.63 -7.74 -2.55
C GLY A 681 6.65 -8.62 -1.82
N GLY A 682 6.76 -8.48 -0.50
CA GLY A 682 7.75 -9.16 0.33
C GLY A 682 9.02 -8.35 0.64
N SER A 683 9.07 -7.03 0.40
CA SER A 683 10.23 -6.18 0.76
C SER A 683 10.66 -6.34 2.22
N HIS A 684 9.69 -6.37 3.14
CA HIS A 684 9.90 -6.51 4.59
C HIS A 684 10.34 -7.91 5.00
N LEU A 685 9.81 -8.95 4.34
CA LEU A 685 10.27 -10.32 4.50
C LEU A 685 11.73 -10.44 4.02
N ALA A 686 12.06 -9.85 2.89
CA ALA A 686 13.42 -9.81 2.34
C ALA A 686 14.37 -8.99 3.23
N LYS A 687 13.95 -7.87 3.83
CA LYS A 687 14.74 -7.12 4.83
C LYS A 687 15.16 -8.06 5.97
N LEU A 688 14.22 -8.85 6.51
CA LEU A 688 14.51 -9.81 7.58
C LEU A 688 15.39 -10.99 7.10
N SER A 689 15.06 -11.62 5.97
CA SER A 689 15.79 -12.80 5.48
C SER A 689 17.19 -12.48 4.92
N GLY A 690 17.37 -11.32 4.28
CA GLY A 690 18.67 -10.87 3.79
C GLY A 690 19.64 -10.53 4.92
N VAL A 691 19.14 -9.88 5.99
CA VAL A 691 19.92 -9.64 7.21
C VAL A 691 20.24 -10.96 7.93
N GLU A 692 19.29 -11.89 8.05
CA GLU A 692 19.55 -13.24 8.61
C GLU A 692 20.62 -13.98 7.80
N THR A 693 20.48 -14.02 6.47
CA THR A 693 21.40 -14.73 5.57
C THR A 693 22.82 -14.19 5.70
N TYR A 694 22.99 -12.88 5.80
CA TYR A 694 24.30 -12.27 6.08
C TYR A 694 24.83 -12.67 7.46
N LEU A 695 24.05 -12.52 8.53
CA LEU A 695 24.45 -12.87 9.90
C LEU A 695 24.79 -14.36 10.04
N SER A 696 24.08 -15.24 9.32
CA SER A 696 24.32 -16.69 9.24
C SER A 696 25.52 -17.07 8.38
N SER A 697 26.04 -16.16 7.55
CA SER A 697 27.28 -16.38 6.78
C SER A 697 28.57 -16.08 7.57
N LEU A 698 28.47 -15.34 8.67
CA LEU A 698 29.60 -15.01 9.56
C LEU A 698 29.94 -16.19 10.49
N GLU A 699 31.24 -16.44 10.75
CA GLU A 699 31.69 -17.53 11.62
C GLU A 699 31.23 -17.38 13.10
N ASP A 700 31.17 -18.48 13.86
CA ASP A 700 31.04 -18.43 15.34
C ASP A 700 32.17 -17.61 16.00
N ALA A 701 33.34 -17.55 15.35
CA ALA A 701 34.46 -16.74 15.82
C ALA A 701 34.25 -15.22 15.65
N GLN A 702 33.16 -14.81 15.01
CA GLN A 702 32.71 -13.44 14.81
C GLN A 702 31.51 -13.07 15.69
N ASP A 703 31.03 -13.96 16.56
CA ASP A 703 29.91 -13.70 17.48
C ASP A 703 30.04 -12.40 18.28
N GLU A 704 31.28 -12.00 18.57
CA GLU A 704 31.69 -10.83 19.35
C GLU A 704 31.97 -9.57 18.50
N ASP A 705 31.78 -9.66 17.19
CA ASP A 705 31.77 -8.52 16.27
C ASP A 705 30.47 -7.71 16.48
N LEU A 706 30.51 -6.41 16.16
CA LEU A 706 29.34 -5.53 16.26
C LEU A 706 28.72 -5.31 14.89
N VAL A 707 27.39 -5.23 14.87
CA VAL A 707 26.58 -4.97 13.68
C VAL A 707 25.78 -3.71 13.91
N LEU A 708 25.90 -2.74 13.00
CA LEU A 708 24.94 -1.66 12.81
C LEU A 708 24.08 -2.00 11.58
N MET A 709 22.77 -2.12 11.76
CA MET A 709 21.80 -2.21 10.68
C MET A 709 21.04 -0.90 10.60
N VAL A 710 20.92 -0.32 9.39
CA VAL A 710 20.15 0.91 9.15
C VAL A 710 19.33 0.80 7.87
N ASP A 711 18.21 1.49 7.80
CA ASP A 711 17.39 1.56 6.57
C ASP A 711 18.09 2.32 5.44
N GLY A 712 17.96 1.79 4.22
CA GLY A 712 18.72 2.26 3.06
C GLY A 712 18.21 3.53 2.38
N TYR A 713 16.98 3.99 2.68
CA TYR A 713 16.32 5.05 1.91
C TYR A 713 15.93 6.30 2.72
N ASP A 714 16.23 6.36 4.02
CA ASP A 714 16.00 7.55 4.85
C ASP A 714 16.90 7.73 6.08
N VAL A 715 18.10 7.14 6.08
CA VAL A 715 19.07 7.30 7.17
C VAL A 715 20.26 8.19 6.78
N TRP A 716 20.69 9.08 7.67
CA TRP A 716 21.98 9.78 7.59
C TRP A 716 22.85 9.46 8.79
N LEU A 717 24.16 9.35 8.59
CA LEU A 717 25.13 9.23 9.68
C LEU A 717 25.71 10.63 9.98
N GLN A 718 25.75 11.00 11.26
CA GLN A 718 26.17 12.34 11.72
C GLN A 718 27.49 12.32 12.52
N LEU A 719 27.74 11.27 13.31
CA LEU A 719 28.88 11.18 14.22
C LEU A 719 29.74 9.93 13.96
N ARG A 720 31.03 10.02 14.30
CA ARG A 720 32.04 8.98 14.02
C ARG A 720 31.76 7.66 14.79
N PRO A 721 32.19 6.49 14.27
CA PRO A 721 31.88 5.18 14.85
C PRO A 721 32.28 5.02 16.32
N GLN A 722 33.35 5.68 16.78
CA GLN A 722 33.76 5.66 18.18
C GLN A 722 32.67 6.16 19.14
N THR A 723 31.94 7.22 18.80
CA THR A 723 30.85 7.73 19.64
C THR A 723 29.71 6.72 19.72
N LEU A 724 29.34 6.12 18.59
CA LEU A 724 28.31 5.08 18.51
C LEU A 724 28.67 3.85 19.36
N VAL A 725 29.90 3.32 19.21
CA VAL A 725 30.35 2.12 19.94
C VAL A 725 30.48 2.37 21.45
N SER A 726 30.95 3.55 21.87
CA SER A 726 30.94 3.93 23.29
C SER A 726 29.53 3.95 23.86
N ARG A 727 28.59 4.64 23.19
CA ARG A 727 27.19 4.73 23.61
C ARG A 727 26.51 3.37 23.65
N PHE A 728 26.75 2.49 22.66
CA PHE A 728 26.20 1.13 22.66
C PHE A 728 26.57 0.36 23.93
N TYR A 729 27.84 0.37 24.31
CA TYR A 729 28.29 -0.27 25.55
C TYR A 729 27.71 0.38 26.80
N ASP A 730 27.60 1.71 26.82
CA ASP A 730 27.08 2.43 27.99
C ASP A 730 25.55 2.29 28.15
N ILE A 731 24.80 2.22 27.04
CA ILE A 731 23.37 1.85 26.99
C ILE A 731 23.15 0.44 27.54
N ASN A 732 23.91 -0.55 27.06
CA ASN A 732 23.80 -1.92 27.55
C ASN A 732 24.15 -2.03 29.05
N ARG A 733 25.19 -1.33 29.51
CA ARG A 733 25.51 -1.23 30.94
C ARG A 733 24.37 -0.62 31.76
N LYS A 734 23.80 0.52 31.31
CA LYS A 734 22.62 1.17 31.94
C LYS A 734 21.42 0.20 31.99
N ALA A 735 21.22 -0.59 30.93
CA ALA A 735 20.13 -1.56 30.82
C ALA A 735 20.31 -2.78 31.74
N ASP A 736 21.48 -3.40 31.80
CA ASP A 736 21.78 -4.51 32.70
C ASP A 736 21.65 -4.09 34.17
N GLU A 737 22.15 -2.89 34.50
CA GLU A 737 21.95 -2.28 35.81
C GLU A 737 20.48 -2.04 36.15
N ARG A 738 19.59 -1.88 35.16
CA ARG A 738 18.14 -1.72 35.33
C ARG A 738 17.46 -3.09 35.47
N LEU A 739 17.73 -4.02 34.57
CA LEU A 739 17.22 -5.39 34.56
C LEU A 739 17.57 -6.14 35.87
N ALA A 740 18.77 -5.93 36.41
CA ALA A 740 19.17 -6.51 37.70
C ALA A 740 18.40 -5.93 38.91
N LYS A 741 17.83 -4.73 38.79
CA LYS A 741 16.99 -4.09 39.82
C LYS A 741 15.51 -4.51 39.67
N GLU A 742 15.03 -4.66 38.44
CA GLU A 742 13.64 -5.02 38.11
C GLU A 742 13.36 -6.52 38.26
N LEU A 743 14.25 -7.38 37.74
CA LEU A 743 14.05 -8.84 37.67
C LEU A 743 14.70 -9.59 38.85
N GLY A 744 15.55 -8.91 39.63
CA GLY A 744 16.18 -9.47 40.83
C GLY A 744 16.93 -10.78 40.57
N PRO A 745 16.64 -11.89 41.28
CA PRO A 745 17.30 -13.18 41.05
C PRO A 745 17.16 -13.71 39.61
N ALA A 746 16.03 -13.45 38.94
CA ALA A 746 15.77 -13.98 37.60
C ALA A 746 16.79 -13.48 36.57
N GLN A 747 17.31 -12.26 36.73
CA GLN A 747 18.38 -11.72 35.89
C GLN A 747 19.58 -12.67 35.83
N LYS A 748 19.95 -13.28 36.98
CA LYS A 748 21.10 -14.18 37.10
C LYS A 748 20.76 -15.64 36.84
N THR A 749 19.59 -16.11 37.26
CA THR A 749 19.14 -17.49 37.00
C THR A 749 19.01 -17.75 35.49
N TRP A 750 18.61 -16.75 34.72
CA TRP A 750 18.29 -16.87 33.29
C TRP A 750 19.24 -16.10 32.35
N ASN A 751 20.34 -15.54 32.88
CA ASN A 751 21.34 -14.75 32.14
C ASN A 751 20.74 -13.61 31.29
N ILE A 752 19.74 -12.91 31.84
CA ILE A 752 19.04 -11.81 31.14
C ILE A 752 19.94 -10.57 31.14
N HIS A 753 20.32 -10.11 29.97
CA HIS A 753 21.19 -8.94 29.74
C HIS A 753 20.85 -8.30 28.39
N GLN A 754 21.37 -7.10 28.10
CA GLN A 754 21.14 -6.41 26.84
C GLN A 754 22.39 -6.48 25.94
N GLU A 755 22.26 -7.11 24.77
CA GLU A 755 23.29 -7.17 23.72
C GLU A 755 22.78 -6.70 22.33
N VAL A 756 21.49 -6.40 22.20
CA VAL A 756 20.87 -5.79 21.00
C VAL A 756 20.04 -4.57 21.41
N VAL A 757 20.24 -3.46 20.71
CA VAL A 757 19.60 -2.16 20.95
C VAL A 757 18.82 -1.73 19.72
N PHE A 758 17.52 -1.52 19.88
CA PHE A 758 16.64 -0.95 18.86
C PHE A 758 16.46 0.56 19.04
N GLY A 759 16.31 1.26 17.92
CA GLY A 759 15.72 2.59 17.91
C GLY A 759 14.29 2.60 18.48
N VAL A 760 13.80 3.78 18.80
CA VAL A 760 12.52 3.98 19.48
C VAL A 760 11.67 5.07 18.82
N GLN A 761 10.36 4.95 18.99
CA GLN A 761 9.38 5.96 18.60
C GLN A 761 8.35 6.18 19.73
N LYS A 762 7.64 7.32 19.65
CA LYS A 762 6.65 7.75 20.66
C LYS A 762 5.29 7.05 20.53
N ARG A 763 4.90 6.63 19.33
CA ARG A 763 3.64 5.93 19.04
C ARG A 763 3.83 4.41 19.00
N CYS A 764 2.99 3.66 19.69
CA CYS A 764 2.86 2.22 19.41
C CYS A 764 2.09 2.04 18.09
N TRP A 765 2.70 1.38 17.11
CA TRP A 765 2.12 1.19 15.77
C TRP A 765 2.80 0.00 15.08
N PRO A 766 2.04 -0.92 14.44
CA PRO A 766 0.61 -0.83 14.10
C PRO A 766 -0.39 -1.26 15.19
N TRP A 767 0.08 -1.72 16.35
CA TRP A 767 -0.73 -2.43 17.34
C TRP A 767 -1.64 -1.59 18.24
N THR A 768 -2.55 -2.28 18.93
CA THR A 768 -3.41 -1.75 20.00
C THR A 768 -2.70 -1.79 21.36
N PHE A 769 -3.21 -1.07 22.37
CA PHE A 769 -2.59 -1.04 23.69
C PHE A 769 -2.56 -2.39 24.42
N ASP A 770 -3.47 -3.31 24.10
CA ASP A 770 -3.55 -4.66 24.69
C ASP A 770 -2.62 -5.69 24.01
N ASP A 771 -1.96 -5.31 22.91
CA ASP A 771 -0.98 -6.17 22.24
C ASP A 771 0.39 -6.18 22.95
N PRO A 772 1.14 -7.31 22.97
CA PRO A 772 2.42 -7.40 23.68
C PRO A 772 3.48 -6.36 23.30
N PRO A 773 3.60 -5.90 22.03
CA PRO A 773 4.48 -4.79 21.65
C PRO A 773 4.15 -3.45 22.34
N CYS A 774 2.93 -3.27 22.86
CA CYS A 774 2.52 -2.06 23.56
C CYS A 774 2.54 -2.24 25.09
N TYR A 775 1.75 -3.16 25.67
CA TYR A 775 1.66 -3.26 27.15
C TYR A 775 2.94 -3.78 27.81
N ALA A 776 3.72 -4.62 27.11
CA ALA A 776 4.97 -5.17 27.60
C ALA A 776 6.22 -4.42 27.10
N ALA A 777 6.06 -3.31 26.38
CA ALA A 777 7.16 -2.36 26.18
C ALA A 777 7.52 -1.73 27.54
N PRO A 778 8.78 -1.83 28.03
CA PRO A 778 9.12 -1.31 29.35
C PRO A 778 9.02 0.22 29.38
N GLU A 779 8.95 0.78 30.59
CA GLU A 779 8.89 2.23 30.76
C GLU A 779 10.17 2.92 30.27
N SER A 780 10.00 4.04 29.56
CA SER A 780 11.11 4.86 29.06
C SER A 780 12.00 5.34 30.20
N THR A 781 13.33 5.32 30.01
CA THR A 781 14.30 5.76 31.03
C THR A 781 14.57 7.27 31.03
N LEU A 782 13.93 8.01 30.13
CA LEU A 782 13.90 9.48 30.16
C LEU A 782 13.20 10.00 31.43
N PRO A 783 13.55 11.20 31.94
CA PRO A 783 12.91 11.77 33.12
C PRO A 783 11.38 11.88 32.95
N ALA A 784 10.61 11.47 33.96
CA ALA A 784 9.14 11.51 33.93
C ALA A 784 8.55 12.94 33.98
N ASP A 785 9.39 13.96 33.91
CA ASP A 785 9.04 15.38 33.86
C ASP A 785 9.78 16.12 32.72
N ILE A 786 10.30 15.38 31.73
CA ILE A 786 11.18 15.90 30.66
C ILE A 786 10.50 16.95 29.78
N TYR A 787 9.18 16.83 29.55
CA TYR A 787 8.40 17.75 28.71
C TYR A 787 7.55 18.76 29.50
N GLY A 788 7.64 18.74 30.83
CA GLY A 788 6.75 19.48 31.74
C GLY A 788 5.87 18.55 32.60
N PRO A 789 4.85 19.09 33.30
CA PRO A 789 3.93 18.29 34.10
C PRO A 789 3.06 17.36 33.24
N ASP A 790 2.88 17.70 31.97
CA ASP A 790 2.03 17.00 31.00
C ASP A 790 2.78 15.87 30.26
N THR A 791 3.94 15.44 30.78
CA THR A 791 4.76 14.34 30.25
C THR A 791 3.96 13.03 30.28
N ASP A 792 3.93 12.31 29.14
CA ASP A 792 3.14 11.10 28.90
C ASP A 792 1.61 11.29 29.07
N THR A 793 1.12 12.51 28.87
CA THR A 793 -0.32 12.81 28.79
C THR A 793 -0.72 13.28 27.40
N ASP A 794 -1.94 12.93 27.00
CA ASP A 794 -2.58 13.51 25.83
C ASP A 794 -2.98 14.96 26.15
N ILE A 795 -2.48 15.91 25.35
CA ILE A 795 -2.76 17.34 25.50
C ILE A 795 -3.79 17.86 24.48
N GLY A 796 -4.44 16.96 23.74
CA GLY A 796 -5.57 17.25 22.86
C GLY A 796 -5.17 17.67 21.44
N PHE A 797 -5.77 18.77 20.96
CA PHE A 797 -5.73 19.19 19.55
C PHE A 797 -4.39 19.84 19.11
N GLU A 798 -3.27 19.19 19.40
CA GLU A 798 -1.96 19.53 18.83
C GLU A 798 -1.74 18.79 17.49
N PRO A 799 -1.10 19.42 16.48
CA PRO A 799 -0.77 18.75 15.21
C PRO A 799 0.11 17.49 15.40
N ASN A 800 0.93 17.47 16.44
CA ASN A 800 1.68 16.28 16.87
C ASN A 800 1.14 15.81 18.23
N PRO A 801 0.09 14.95 18.29
CA PRO A 801 -0.52 14.52 19.55
C PRO A 801 0.45 13.72 20.44
N TYR A 802 1.51 13.16 19.86
CA TYR A 802 2.54 12.43 20.59
C TYR A 802 3.64 13.33 21.16
N ILE A 803 3.64 14.65 20.92
CA ILE A 803 4.78 15.54 21.25
C ILE A 803 5.22 15.45 22.73
N LYS A 804 4.28 15.25 23.67
CA LYS A 804 4.54 15.12 25.12
C LYS A 804 4.80 13.70 25.63
N PHE A 805 4.73 12.68 24.77
CA PHE A 805 5.01 11.29 25.16
C PHE A 805 6.50 10.98 25.03
N ARG A 806 7.08 10.31 26.03
CA ARG A 806 8.47 9.83 25.97
C ARG A 806 8.57 8.65 24.98
N PRO A 807 9.59 8.61 24.10
CA PRO A 807 9.79 7.46 23.21
C PRO A 807 9.94 6.16 24.00
N ARG A 808 9.23 5.12 23.54
CA ARG A 808 8.98 3.87 24.29
C ARG A 808 8.92 2.62 23.42
N TYR A 809 8.39 2.72 22.21
CA TYR A 809 8.03 1.58 21.37
C TYR A 809 9.06 1.35 20.26
N THR A 810 9.19 0.11 19.79
CA THR A 810 10.18 -0.29 18.77
C THR A 810 10.13 0.58 17.52
N ASN A 811 11.30 0.98 17.04
CA ASN A 811 11.51 1.39 15.65
C ASN A 811 12.62 0.52 15.02
N SER A 812 12.39 -0.06 13.84
CA SER A 812 13.29 -1.05 13.23
C SER A 812 14.27 -0.48 12.17
N GLY A 813 14.31 0.84 11.97
CA GLY A 813 15.20 1.47 10.98
C GLY A 813 16.60 1.80 11.47
N VAL A 814 16.87 1.66 12.77
CA VAL A 814 18.22 1.63 13.34
C VAL A 814 18.28 0.53 14.41
N VAL A 815 19.17 -0.43 14.22
CA VAL A 815 19.41 -1.53 15.17
C VAL A 815 20.91 -1.76 15.32
N MET A 816 21.41 -1.90 16.54
CA MET A 816 22.81 -2.22 16.80
C MET A 816 22.94 -3.36 17.80
N GLY A 817 23.84 -4.31 17.55
CA GLY A 817 24.03 -5.46 18.43
C GLY A 817 25.29 -6.26 18.17
N THR A 818 25.53 -7.28 18.99
CA THR A 818 26.49 -8.35 18.70
C THR A 818 26.02 -9.18 17.50
N VAL A 819 26.94 -9.76 16.72
CA VAL A 819 26.58 -10.77 15.72
C VAL A 819 25.80 -11.92 16.37
N ARG A 820 26.21 -12.36 17.58
CA ARG A 820 25.51 -13.37 18.40
C ARG A 820 24.02 -13.05 18.58
N GLY A 821 23.70 -11.92 19.19
CA GLY A 821 22.33 -11.52 19.54
C GLY A 821 21.49 -11.23 18.29
N MET A 822 22.07 -10.50 17.32
CA MET A 822 21.42 -10.22 16.04
C MET A 822 21.09 -11.51 15.29
N ARG A 823 22.03 -12.46 15.16
CA ARG A 823 21.81 -13.76 14.49
C ARG A 823 20.71 -14.56 15.21
N LYS A 824 20.68 -14.58 16.54
CA LYS A 824 19.61 -15.25 17.31
C LYS A 824 18.23 -14.62 17.05
N MET A 825 18.15 -13.28 17.07
CA MET A 825 16.88 -12.57 16.90
C MET A 825 16.34 -12.66 15.47
N PHE A 826 17.16 -12.35 14.45
CA PHE A 826 16.71 -12.35 13.06
C PHE A 826 16.37 -13.77 12.57
N ARG A 827 17.06 -14.80 13.05
CA ARG A 827 16.67 -16.19 12.78
C ARG A 827 15.31 -16.56 13.36
N GLN A 828 14.96 -16.06 14.56
CA GLN A 828 13.60 -16.24 15.09
C GLN A 828 12.57 -15.39 14.34
N ALA A 829 12.94 -14.23 13.79
CA ALA A 829 12.05 -13.46 12.92
C ALA A 829 11.72 -14.24 11.63
N VAL A 830 12.72 -14.78 10.94
CA VAL A 830 12.53 -15.64 9.75
C VAL A 830 11.75 -16.91 10.12
N MET A 831 12.13 -17.63 11.19
CA MET A 831 11.41 -18.83 11.63
C MET A 831 9.96 -18.58 12.06
N ARG A 832 9.58 -17.37 12.47
CA ARG A 832 8.17 -17.00 12.70
C ARG A 832 7.45 -16.73 11.39
N LEU A 833 8.07 -16.01 10.46
CA LEU A 833 7.52 -15.78 9.12
C LEU A 833 7.23 -17.10 8.38
N GLU A 834 8.17 -18.04 8.40
CA GLU A 834 8.04 -19.36 7.75
C GLU A 834 6.95 -20.27 8.33
N LYS A 835 6.53 -20.05 9.59
CA LYS A 835 5.60 -20.93 10.31
C LYS A 835 4.19 -20.37 10.44
N THR A 836 3.99 -19.10 10.09
CA THR A 836 2.70 -18.40 10.21
C THR A 836 2.07 -18.24 8.82
N GLU A 837 1.63 -19.36 8.22
CA GLU A 837 0.85 -19.31 6.99
C GLU A 837 -0.52 -18.66 7.25
N GLY A 838 -0.75 -17.46 6.68
CA GLY A 838 -2.07 -16.83 6.59
C GLY A 838 -2.29 -15.52 7.35
N GLU A 839 -1.34 -15.02 8.13
CA GLU A 839 -1.47 -13.69 8.76
C GLU A 839 -1.28 -12.57 7.73
N LYS A 840 -2.39 -12.05 7.19
CA LYS A 840 -2.41 -10.92 6.22
C LYS A 840 -1.75 -9.61 6.72
N ASN A 841 -1.34 -9.54 7.99
CA ASN A 841 -0.72 -8.38 8.63
C ASN A 841 0.81 -8.45 8.75
N MET A 842 1.49 -9.44 8.13
CA MET A 842 2.96 -9.61 8.13
C MET A 842 3.70 -8.55 7.27
N GLY A 843 3.20 -7.31 7.25
CA GLY A 843 3.53 -6.27 6.27
C GLY A 843 4.53 -5.21 6.69
N SER A 844 5.27 -5.44 7.77
CA SER A 844 6.43 -4.63 8.16
C SER A 844 7.40 -5.50 8.95
N ASP A 845 8.70 -5.29 8.76
CA ASP A 845 9.75 -5.87 9.61
C ASP A 845 9.53 -5.55 11.10
N GLN A 846 9.07 -4.32 11.40
CA GLN A 846 8.70 -3.86 12.74
C GLN A 846 7.59 -4.72 13.37
N TYR A 847 6.65 -5.23 12.57
CA TYR A 847 5.55 -6.10 13.04
C TYR A 847 6.08 -7.37 13.71
N VAL A 848 7.07 -8.02 13.09
CA VAL A 848 7.66 -9.28 13.58
C VAL A 848 8.64 -9.01 14.72
N LEU A 849 9.53 -8.04 14.53
CA LEU A 849 10.62 -7.76 15.49
C LEU A 849 10.06 -7.31 16.84
N ALA A 850 9.06 -6.43 16.87
CA ALA A 850 8.49 -5.99 18.14
C ALA A 850 7.61 -7.06 18.81
N HIS A 851 6.97 -7.97 18.06
CA HIS A 851 6.30 -9.14 18.65
C HIS A 851 7.29 -10.08 19.38
N ILE A 852 8.51 -10.25 18.83
CA ILE A 852 9.59 -10.98 19.52
C ILE A 852 10.01 -10.25 20.81
N ILE A 853 10.11 -8.92 20.77
CA ILE A 853 10.47 -8.10 21.96
C ILE A 853 9.35 -8.10 23.02
N GLY A 854 8.08 -8.06 22.59
CA GLY A 854 6.92 -8.18 23.46
C GLY A 854 6.88 -9.53 24.17
N ASP A 855 7.00 -10.63 23.41
CA ASP A 855 7.14 -12.00 23.94
C ASP A 855 8.30 -12.11 24.95
N GLN A 856 9.47 -11.55 24.62
CA GLN A 856 10.63 -11.52 25.50
C GLN A 856 10.32 -10.80 26.82
N ASN A 857 9.67 -9.63 26.79
CA ASN A 857 9.40 -8.86 28.02
C ASN A 857 8.31 -9.50 28.89
N VAL A 858 7.28 -10.10 28.29
CA VAL A 858 6.29 -10.92 29.01
C VAL A 858 6.97 -12.17 29.61
N TRP A 859 7.93 -12.78 28.90
CA TRP A 859 8.72 -13.90 29.43
C TRP A 859 9.66 -13.49 30.57
N ARG A 860 10.31 -12.32 30.50
CA ARG A 860 11.13 -11.75 31.59
C ARG A 860 10.30 -11.55 32.86
N GLU A 861 9.05 -11.10 32.74
CA GLU A 861 8.10 -11.01 33.87
C GLU A 861 7.69 -12.40 34.39
N ALA A 862 7.41 -13.38 33.52
CA ALA A 862 7.12 -14.76 33.93
C ALA A 862 8.32 -15.37 34.71
N ALA A 863 9.55 -15.15 34.24
CA ALA A 863 10.77 -15.59 34.90
C ALA A 863 10.98 -14.92 36.27
N ARG A 864 10.71 -13.60 36.39
CA ARG A 864 10.73 -12.86 37.67
C ARG A 864 9.74 -13.48 38.67
N ARG A 865 8.48 -13.68 38.25
CA ARG A 865 7.43 -14.31 39.07
C ARG A 865 7.81 -15.71 39.53
N ASP A 866 8.43 -16.50 38.66
CA ASP A 866 8.80 -17.89 38.97
C ASP A 866 10.00 -17.97 39.96
N GLU A 867 10.99 -17.07 39.87
CA GLU A 867 12.03 -16.95 40.89
C GLU A 867 11.49 -16.42 42.23
N GLU A 868 10.57 -15.45 42.23
CA GLU A 868 9.89 -14.99 43.46
C GLU A 868 9.02 -16.09 44.08
N ALA A 869 8.38 -16.92 43.27
CA ALA A 869 7.64 -18.10 43.73
C ALA A 869 8.58 -19.15 44.36
N LYS A 870 9.76 -19.41 43.77
CA LYS A 870 10.81 -20.27 44.36
C LYS A 870 11.33 -19.68 45.68
N ALA A 871 11.69 -18.40 45.69
CA ALA A 871 12.19 -17.69 46.87
C ALA A 871 11.16 -17.65 48.01
N SER A 872 9.88 -17.41 47.74
CA SER A 872 8.82 -17.41 48.76
C SER A 872 8.46 -18.81 49.27
N LYS A 873 8.69 -19.87 48.49
CA LYS A 873 8.58 -21.27 48.95
C LYS A 873 9.73 -21.62 49.89
N ALA A 874 10.98 -21.24 49.56
CA ALA A 874 12.12 -21.39 50.46
C ALA A 874 11.98 -20.55 51.74
N GLY A 875 11.61 -19.27 51.60
CA GLY A 875 11.41 -18.34 52.70
C GLY A 875 10.32 -18.76 53.69
N ARG A 876 9.28 -19.47 53.24
CA ARG A 876 8.24 -20.05 54.12
C ARG A 876 8.77 -21.12 55.09
N GLY A 877 9.94 -21.71 54.83
CA GLY A 877 10.64 -22.57 55.81
C GLY A 877 11.25 -21.80 56.98
N LEU A 878 11.73 -20.57 56.75
CA LEU A 878 12.41 -19.72 57.74
C LEU A 878 11.45 -18.75 58.45
N SER A 879 10.44 -18.25 57.73
CA SER A 879 9.40 -17.34 58.25
C SER A 879 8.58 -17.93 59.40
N LYS A 880 8.55 -19.27 59.56
CA LYS A 880 7.93 -19.95 60.71
C LYS A 880 8.73 -19.82 62.02
N VAL A 881 9.98 -19.36 61.96
CA VAL A 881 10.87 -19.24 63.14
C VAL A 881 11.04 -17.78 63.57
N PHE A 882 11.08 -16.84 62.62
CA PHE A 882 11.18 -15.41 62.91
C PHE A 882 10.11 -14.63 62.12
N GLY A 883 9.24 -13.93 62.85
CA GLY A 883 8.11 -13.18 62.30
C GLY A 883 8.55 -11.99 61.44
N GLY A 884 8.69 -12.22 60.14
CA GLY A 884 9.06 -11.22 59.15
C GLY A 884 7.86 -10.36 58.71
N ARG A 885 8.01 -9.04 58.84
CA ARG A 885 7.02 -8.04 58.41
C ARG A 885 6.95 -7.97 56.89
N GLU A 886 5.76 -8.11 56.32
CA GLU A 886 5.55 -7.96 54.87
C GLU A 886 6.00 -6.57 54.38
N LYS A 887 6.73 -6.54 53.26
CA LYS A 887 6.98 -5.31 52.51
C LYS A 887 5.80 -5.09 51.57
N LYS A 888 5.28 -3.85 51.52
CA LYS A 888 4.35 -3.45 50.46
C LYS A 888 5.03 -3.57 49.08
N PRO A 889 4.30 -3.98 48.02
CA PRO A 889 4.76 -3.73 46.65
C PRO A 889 4.89 -2.22 46.40
N ALA A 890 5.70 -1.85 45.41
CA ALA A 890 5.98 -0.46 45.04
C ALA A 890 5.52 -0.18 43.61
N LYS A 891 4.86 0.97 43.43
CA LYS A 891 4.07 1.35 42.23
C LYS A 891 2.88 0.41 41.95
N GLU A 892 1.98 0.88 41.10
CA GLU A 892 0.85 0.11 40.58
C GLU A 892 1.38 -0.97 39.61
N PRO A 893 0.78 -2.17 39.59
CA PRO A 893 1.24 -3.24 38.73
C PRO A 893 0.89 -2.92 37.27
N ILE A 894 1.87 -3.00 36.37
CA ILE A 894 1.61 -3.15 34.93
C ILE A 894 0.76 -4.41 34.77
N TYR A 895 -0.39 -4.29 34.11
CA TYR A 895 -1.30 -5.42 33.90
C TYR A 895 -0.76 -6.31 32.78
N TYR A 896 -0.10 -7.40 33.15
CA TYR A 896 0.29 -8.44 32.20
C TYR A 896 -0.87 -9.42 32.02
N ASN A 897 -1.26 -9.67 30.77
CA ASN A 897 -2.21 -10.73 30.42
C ASN A 897 -1.69 -12.09 30.93
N GLU A 898 -2.43 -12.73 31.84
CA GLU A 898 -2.04 -13.97 32.50
C GLU A 898 -2.02 -15.18 31.56
N ASP A 899 -2.91 -15.21 30.55
CA ASP A 899 -2.89 -16.25 29.52
C ASP A 899 -1.66 -16.10 28.63
N HIS A 900 -1.26 -14.87 28.28
CA HIS A 900 -0.01 -14.66 27.54
C HIS A 900 1.23 -15.00 28.39
N ILE A 901 1.22 -14.71 29.70
CA ILE A 901 2.22 -15.14 30.68
C ILE A 901 2.35 -16.68 30.73
N GLN A 902 1.28 -17.44 30.49
CA GLN A 902 1.34 -18.89 30.32
C GLN A 902 1.89 -19.30 28.94
N GLN A 903 1.38 -18.69 27.86
CA GLN A 903 1.83 -18.96 26.49
C GLN A 903 3.35 -18.73 26.32
N VAL A 904 3.94 -17.68 26.90
CA VAL A 904 5.40 -17.46 26.79
C VAL A 904 6.22 -18.52 27.51
N ARG A 905 5.72 -19.12 28.59
CA ARG A 905 6.39 -20.29 29.21
C ARG A 905 6.34 -21.49 28.27
N GLU A 906 5.22 -21.72 27.59
CA GLU A 906 5.07 -22.82 26.64
C GLU A 906 5.81 -22.62 25.32
N LYS A 907 5.95 -21.36 24.85
CA LYS A 907 6.84 -20.99 23.75
C LYS A 907 8.30 -21.27 24.14
N ALA A 908 8.77 -20.72 25.28
CA ALA A 908 10.12 -20.92 25.79
C ALA A 908 10.50 -22.39 26.01
N ALA A 909 9.57 -23.22 26.52
CA ALA A 909 9.80 -24.65 26.72
C ALA A 909 9.94 -25.48 25.43
N ARG A 910 9.75 -24.87 24.24
CA ARG A 910 10.01 -25.48 22.92
C ARG A 910 11.34 -25.04 22.31
N GLU A 911 11.92 -23.94 22.80
CA GLU A 911 13.22 -23.43 22.34
C GLU A 911 14.37 -24.24 22.96
N SER A 912 15.48 -24.36 22.23
CA SER A 912 16.59 -25.27 22.59
C SER A 912 17.37 -24.86 23.85
N ASP A 913 17.30 -23.59 24.25
CA ASP A 913 17.86 -23.07 25.50
C ASP A 913 16.82 -22.94 26.64
N GLY A 914 15.53 -23.20 26.36
CA GLY A 914 14.44 -23.08 27.32
C GLY A 914 13.98 -21.65 27.61
N THR A 915 14.35 -20.66 26.79
CA THR A 915 14.09 -19.23 27.03
C THR A 915 13.37 -18.53 25.87
N LEU A 916 12.95 -17.30 26.10
CA LEU A 916 12.67 -16.31 25.04
C LEU A 916 13.53 -15.05 25.23
N GLU A 917 14.76 -15.23 25.71
CA GLU A 917 15.71 -14.13 25.89
C GLU A 917 16.52 -13.92 24.61
N PHE A 918 16.34 -12.78 23.96
CA PHE A 918 17.03 -12.42 22.70
C PHE A 918 18.06 -11.31 22.91
N GLY A 919 18.26 -10.86 24.15
CA GLY A 919 19.21 -9.80 24.49
C GLY A 919 18.72 -8.39 24.14
N VAL A 920 17.42 -8.22 23.84
CA VAL A 920 16.93 -6.99 23.21
C VAL A 920 16.46 -5.95 24.23
N GLY A 921 16.76 -4.68 23.94
CA GLY A 921 16.12 -3.50 24.52
C GLY A 921 16.28 -2.27 23.64
N TYR A 922 16.25 -1.08 24.23
CA TYR A 922 15.85 0.16 23.54
C TYR A 922 16.75 1.37 23.82
N ASP A 923 16.98 2.16 22.78
CA ASP A 923 17.67 3.46 22.81
C ASP A 923 16.74 4.62 23.24
N TYR A 924 16.20 4.57 24.46
CA TYR A 924 15.22 5.56 24.95
C TYR A 924 15.68 7.03 24.90
N TRP A 925 16.98 7.30 24.78
CA TRP A 925 17.54 8.65 24.72
C TRP A 925 17.87 9.10 23.29
N SER A 926 17.71 8.22 22.29
CA SER A 926 18.19 8.40 20.91
C SER A 926 19.70 8.71 20.85
N GLU A 927 20.48 8.03 21.70
CA GLU A 927 21.94 8.10 21.79
C GLU A 927 22.61 7.47 20.55
N LEU A 928 22.07 6.38 20.01
CA LEU A 928 22.51 5.75 18.77
C LEU A 928 21.75 6.31 17.57
N GLY A 929 20.42 6.24 17.60
CA GLY A 929 19.55 6.51 16.46
C GLY A 929 18.28 7.26 16.83
N LEU A 930 18.07 8.44 16.23
CA LEU A 930 16.83 9.21 16.40
C LEU A 930 15.88 8.95 15.23
N ALA A 931 14.81 8.19 15.47
CA ALA A 931 13.67 8.11 14.56
C ALA A 931 12.87 9.40 14.62
N THR A 932 12.89 10.19 13.55
CA THR A 932 12.31 11.54 13.51
C THR A 932 10.79 11.54 13.65
N VAL A 933 10.12 10.43 13.34
CA VAL A 933 8.66 10.32 13.44
C VAL A 933 8.12 10.67 14.85
N PHE A 934 7.26 11.69 14.92
CA PHE A 934 6.75 12.33 16.16
C PHE A 934 7.80 13.05 17.03
N GLN A 935 9.06 13.05 16.61
CA GLN A 935 10.19 13.74 17.24
C GLN A 935 10.67 14.94 16.37
N GLU A 936 9.94 15.31 15.32
CA GLU A 936 10.34 16.35 14.37
C GLU A 936 10.41 17.72 15.05
N ASP A 937 9.37 18.05 15.81
CA ASP A 937 9.16 19.36 16.45
C ASP A 937 9.95 19.56 17.75
N GLU A 938 10.84 18.62 18.09
CA GLU A 938 11.74 18.69 19.27
C GLU A 938 13.22 18.58 18.90
N THR A 939 13.56 18.78 17.63
CA THR A 939 14.93 18.65 17.11
C THR A 939 15.41 19.92 16.40
N GLU A 940 16.68 20.26 16.64
CA GLU A 940 17.29 21.52 16.24
C GLU A 940 18.65 21.33 15.60
N TRP A 941 19.01 22.24 14.68
CA TRP A 941 20.33 22.28 14.03
C TRP A 941 21.24 23.27 14.77
N LEU A 942 21.83 22.79 15.87
CA LEU A 942 22.45 23.62 16.90
C LEU A 942 23.97 23.75 16.72
N VAL A 943 24.48 24.98 16.67
CA VAL A 943 25.91 25.27 16.85
C VAL A 943 26.15 25.52 18.33
N TRP A 944 26.62 24.51 19.06
CA TRP A 944 26.65 24.52 20.53
C TRP A 944 27.56 25.61 21.16
N SER A 945 28.59 26.06 20.45
CA SER A 945 29.44 27.20 20.84
C SER A 945 28.73 28.56 20.70
N ASN A 946 27.64 28.63 19.93
CA ASN A 946 26.80 29.81 19.81
C ASN A 946 25.85 29.89 21.02
N SER A 947 26.36 30.46 22.11
CA SER A 947 25.61 30.61 23.37
C SER A 947 24.32 31.44 23.25
N THR A 948 24.18 32.28 22.21
CA THR A 948 22.93 32.95 21.86
C THR A 948 21.90 31.95 21.34
N GLN A 949 22.23 31.17 20.29
CA GLN A 949 21.34 30.14 19.74
C GLN A 949 20.93 29.11 20.80
N VAL A 950 21.86 28.68 21.65
CA VAL A 950 21.55 27.79 22.79
C VAL A 950 20.53 28.41 23.75
N THR A 951 20.60 29.73 23.99
CA THR A 951 19.66 30.45 24.86
C THR A 951 18.29 30.67 24.19
N GLU A 952 18.28 30.87 22.87
CA GLU A 952 17.05 31.00 22.06
C GLU A 952 16.29 29.66 22.02
N VAL A 953 16.98 28.55 21.76
CA VAL A 953 16.40 27.19 21.83
C VAL A 953 15.86 26.89 23.23
N GLU A 954 16.61 27.20 24.30
CA GLU A 954 16.10 27.04 25.67
C GLU A 954 14.83 27.85 25.96
N ALA A 955 14.69 29.04 25.37
CA ALA A 955 13.49 29.85 25.50
C ALA A 955 12.31 29.26 24.69
N THR A 956 12.55 28.86 23.44
CA THR A 956 11.55 28.24 22.54
C THR A 956 10.93 26.98 23.17
N TYR A 957 11.76 26.09 23.71
CA TYR A 957 11.32 24.84 24.32
C TYR A 957 10.93 24.97 25.81
N ASN A 958 10.97 26.19 26.36
CA ASN A 958 10.70 26.51 27.77
C ASN A 958 11.52 25.64 28.76
N LEU A 959 12.79 25.40 28.43
CA LEU A 959 13.67 24.52 29.19
C LEU A 959 14.13 25.23 30.49
N PRO A 960 13.85 24.67 31.68
CA PRO A 960 14.33 25.27 32.92
C PRO A 960 15.86 25.28 32.93
N LEU A 961 16.49 26.47 33.03
CA LEU A 961 17.95 26.64 32.89
C LEU A 961 18.81 25.72 33.79
N LYS A 962 18.27 25.25 34.93
CA LYS A 962 18.93 24.31 35.86
C LYS A 962 18.76 22.82 35.49
N LYS A 963 17.89 22.50 34.54
CA LYS A 963 17.63 21.16 33.97
C LYS A 963 18.08 21.03 32.52
N SER A 964 18.25 22.13 31.79
CA SER A 964 18.73 22.13 30.41
C SER A 964 20.06 21.39 30.28
N ARG A 965 20.16 20.58 29.22
CA ARG A 965 21.35 19.81 28.87
C ARG A 965 22.18 20.51 27.78
N LEU A 966 21.58 21.46 27.05
CA LEU A 966 22.20 22.23 25.97
C LEU A 966 23.36 23.15 26.41
N ARG A 967 23.54 23.36 27.73
CA ARG A 967 24.67 24.13 28.29
C ARG A 967 25.99 23.35 28.41
N HIS A 968 26.00 22.04 28.14
CA HIS A 968 27.19 21.20 28.28
C HIS A 968 27.39 20.32 27.06
N PHE A 969 28.36 20.66 26.21
CA PHE A 969 28.65 19.89 24.99
C PHE A 969 29.02 18.42 25.31
N PRO A 970 28.48 17.42 24.59
CA PRO A 970 28.75 16.01 24.85
C PRO A 970 30.23 15.64 24.71
N LYS A 971 30.81 15.07 25.78
CA LYS A 971 32.24 14.78 25.87
C LYS A 971 32.69 13.67 24.92
N ASP A 972 31.87 12.64 24.83
CA ASP A 972 31.94 11.49 23.92
C ASP A 972 31.99 11.90 22.43
N VAL A 973 31.42 13.05 22.07
CA VAL A 973 31.59 13.67 20.75
C VAL A 973 32.92 14.42 20.69
N SER A 974 33.20 15.28 21.68
CA SER A 974 34.40 16.13 21.74
C SER A 974 35.74 15.39 21.75
N TYR A 975 35.75 14.12 22.17
CA TYR A 975 36.95 13.27 22.24
C TYR A 975 37.21 12.46 20.96
N THR A 976 36.32 12.53 19.96
CA THR A 976 36.60 11.98 18.62
C THR A 976 37.39 12.99 17.76
N PRO A 977 38.06 12.55 16.68
CA PRO A 977 38.68 13.46 15.72
C PRO A 977 37.66 14.51 15.22
N PRO A 978 38.05 15.79 15.07
CA PRO A 978 37.12 16.86 14.73
C PRO A 978 36.39 16.61 13.41
N PRO A 979 35.26 17.31 13.14
CA PRO A 979 34.38 17.01 12.01
C PRO A 979 35.17 16.88 10.70
N PHE A 980 35.98 17.89 10.39
CA PHE A 980 36.73 17.99 9.13
C PHE A 980 38.09 17.27 9.11
N HIS A 981 38.41 16.45 10.12
CA HIS A 981 39.66 15.67 10.14
C HIS A 981 39.69 14.62 9.03
N THR A 982 40.80 14.60 8.26
CA THR A 982 41.12 13.66 7.17
C THR A 982 42.58 13.24 7.25
N PHE A 983 42.91 11.97 6.98
CA PHE A 983 44.27 11.43 7.07
C PHE A 983 45.31 12.17 6.22
N ASN A 984 44.94 12.58 5.00
CA ASN A 984 45.85 13.23 4.04
C ASN A 984 46.10 14.73 4.31
N ASP A 985 45.55 15.29 5.40
CA ASP A 985 45.64 16.72 5.72
C ASP A 985 45.19 17.64 4.56
N GLU A 986 44.00 17.39 4.02
CA GLU A 986 43.40 18.09 2.87
C GLU A 986 43.25 19.61 3.12
N PRO A 987 43.94 20.51 2.38
CA PRO A 987 43.99 21.95 2.65
C PRO A 987 42.69 22.73 2.41
N LEU A 988 41.72 22.21 1.67
CA LEU A 988 40.44 22.88 1.42
C LEU A 988 39.46 22.82 2.61
N LEU A 989 39.75 22.02 3.64
CA LEU A 989 38.87 21.78 4.77
C LEU A 989 39.19 22.65 6.00
N PRO A 990 38.19 23.16 6.75
CA PRO A 990 38.40 23.98 7.95
C PRO A 990 38.77 23.12 9.18
N ARG A 991 39.93 22.44 9.12
CA ARG A 991 40.35 21.40 10.08
C ARG A 991 40.54 21.85 11.54
N ASN A 992 40.64 23.15 11.81
CA ASN A 992 40.70 23.69 13.17
C ASN A 992 39.33 23.85 13.84
N THR A 993 38.22 23.64 13.10
CA THR A 993 36.86 23.75 13.64
C THR A 993 36.53 22.54 14.52
N SER A 994 36.12 22.78 15.76
CA SER A 994 35.72 21.74 16.72
C SER A 994 34.25 21.33 16.57
N TRP A 995 33.86 20.19 17.16
CA TRP A 995 32.49 19.66 17.05
C TRP A 995 31.40 20.61 17.57
N ASP A 996 31.69 21.47 18.54
CA ASP A 996 30.75 22.47 19.06
C ASP A 996 30.59 23.70 18.13
N GLN A 997 31.43 23.83 17.10
CA GLN A 997 31.44 24.95 16.15
C GLN A 997 30.73 24.65 14.82
N VAL A 998 30.22 23.43 14.65
CA VAL A 998 29.42 23.02 13.47
C VAL A 998 27.94 22.84 13.82
N PRO A 999 27.01 22.97 12.85
CA PRO A 999 25.61 22.65 13.08
C PRO A 999 25.44 21.15 13.31
N LEU A 1000 24.88 20.78 14.45
CA LEU A 1000 24.58 19.39 14.81
C LEU A 1000 23.09 19.23 15.11
N PHE A 1001 22.46 18.28 14.42
CA PHE A 1001 21.11 17.83 14.69
C PHE A 1001 21.04 17.27 16.12
N THR A 1002 20.23 17.90 16.96
CA THR A 1002 20.20 17.74 18.41
C THR A 1002 18.75 17.69 18.89
N ASN A 1003 18.37 16.73 19.74
CA ASN A 1003 17.07 16.79 20.43
C ASN A 1003 17.14 17.85 21.55
N ALA A 1004 16.24 18.84 21.52
CA ALA A 1004 16.31 20.00 22.39
C ALA A 1004 16.06 19.67 23.87
N TYR A 1005 15.15 18.73 24.17
CA TYR A 1005 14.80 18.34 25.54
C TYR A 1005 15.87 17.45 26.18
N THR A 1006 16.38 16.47 25.44
CA THR A 1006 17.40 15.54 25.96
C THR A 1006 18.82 16.10 25.87
N GLY A 1007 19.07 17.05 24.98
CA GLY A 1007 20.41 17.54 24.64
C GLY A 1007 21.28 16.49 23.94
N VAL A 1008 20.68 15.40 23.44
CA VAL A 1008 21.40 14.34 22.75
C VAL A 1008 21.59 14.71 21.29
N ILE A 1009 22.83 14.55 20.83
CA ILE A 1009 23.24 14.65 19.42
C ILE A 1009 23.31 13.20 18.91
N PRO A 1010 22.30 12.66 18.21
CA PRO A 1010 22.31 11.27 17.73
C PRO A 1010 23.47 11.01 16.76
N ALA A 1011 23.98 9.76 16.77
CA ALA A 1011 25.00 9.33 15.82
C ALA A 1011 24.43 9.01 14.43
N VAL A 1012 23.19 8.49 14.40
CA VAL A 1012 22.40 8.15 13.22
C VAL A 1012 21.06 8.90 13.27
N ILE A 1013 20.64 9.51 12.18
CA ILE A 1013 19.36 10.21 12.05
C ILE A 1013 18.48 9.42 11.08
N HIS A 1014 17.28 9.02 11.52
CA HIS A 1014 16.34 8.22 10.72
C HIS A 1014 15.12 9.08 10.35
N HIS A 1015 15.07 9.50 9.09
CA HIS A 1015 14.15 10.49 8.55
C HIS A 1015 12.81 9.90 8.08
N ASN A 1016 12.20 9.06 8.93
CA ASN A 1016 10.90 8.42 8.72
C ASN A 1016 9.67 9.29 9.08
N ALA A 1017 9.89 10.57 9.40
CA ALA A 1017 8.84 11.57 9.58
C ALA A 1017 7.90 11.65 8.36
N HIS A 1018 6.65 11.23 8.53
CA HIS A 1018 5.66 11.16 7.45
C HIS A 1018 4.43 12.07 7.66
N ARG A 1019 4.20 12.53 8.89
CA ARG A 1019 3.14 13.49 9.26
C ARG A 1019 3.39 14.85 8.57
N ASP A 1020 2.35 15.63 8.31
CA ASP A 1020 2.42 16.98 7.70
C ASP A 1020 3.28 17.02 6.40
N GLY A 1021 3.32 15.93 5.63
CA GLY A 1021 4.19 15.80 4.45
C GLY A 1021 5.71 15.93 4.72
N ARG A 1022 6.16 15.73 5.97
CA ARG A 1022 7.55 15.93 6.41
C ARG A 1022 8.59 14.96 5.83
N LYS A 1023 8.20 14.03 4.95
CA LYS A 1023 9.16 13.22 4.18
C LYS A 1023 10.14 14.11 3.38
N LYS A 1024 9.67 15.28 2.92
CA LYS A 1024 10.49 16.29 2.22
C LYS A 1024 11.68 16.84 3.02
N LEU A 1025 11.70 16.66 4.36
CA LEU A 1025 12.84 17.07 5.19
C LEU A 1025 14.12 16.31 4.81
N ARG A 1026 14.01 15.16 4.11
CA ARG A 1026 15.13 14.42 3.51
C ARG A 1026 15.82 15.14 2.34
N GLU A 1027 15.21 16.18 1.81
CA GLU A 1027 15.75 17.02 0.73
C GLU A 1027 16.04 18.43 1.28
N GLU A 1028 15.15 18.96 2.13
CA GLU A 1028 15.25 20.30 2.72
C GLU A 1028 16.29 20.44 3.86
N TRP A 1029 16.67 19.35 4.55
CA TRP A 1029 17.66 19.41 5.65
C TRP A 1029 19.04 18.86 5.28
N TRP A 1030 19.24 18.31 4.08
CA TRP A 1030 20.53 17.73 3.69
C TRP A 1030 21.68 18.75 3.78
N ASP A 1031 21.45 19.99 3.30
CA ASP A 1031 22.40 21.10 3.35
C ASP A 1031 22.73 21.60 4.77
N LYS A 1032 21.99 21.15 5.79
CA LYS A 1032 22.23 21.51 7.19
C LYS A 1032 23.26 20.61 7.87
N LEU A 1033 23.55 19.43 7.30
CA LEU A 1033 24.64 18.59 7.78
C LEU A 1033 25.98 19.29 7.55
N TRP A 1034 26.75 19.42 8.61
CA TRP A 1034 28.06 20.08 8.63
C TRP A 1034 29.05 19.59 7.54
N MET A 1035 28.91 18.34 7.09
CA MET A 1035 29.74 17.74 6.04
C MET A 1035 29.29 18.10 4.62
N GLN A 1036 28.00 18.44 4.42
CA GLN A 1036 27.40 18.55 3.08
C GLN A 1036 28.12 19.57 2.18
N PRO A 1037 28.45 20.80 2.63
CA PRO A 1037 29.16 21.80 1.80
C PRO A 1037 30.58 21.39 1.39
N TYR A 1038 31.11 20.32 1.99
CA TYR A 1038 32.45 19.79 1.75
C TYR A 1038 32.42 18.34 1.24
N ALA A 1039 31.24 17.77 1.00
CA ALA A 1039 31.03 16.33 0.90
C ALA A 1039 31.93 15.64 -0.12
N ARG A 1040 32.11 16.23 -1.32
CA ARG A 1040 32.97 15.66 -2.37
C ARG A 1040 34.42 15.55 -1.89
N VAL A 1041 34.98 16.64 -1.37
CA VAL A 1041 36.37 16.74 -0.88
C VAL A 1041 36.61 15.82 0.31
N MET A 1042 35.63 15.70 1.21
CA MET A 1042 35.71 14.77 2.34
C MET A 1042 35.62 13.31 1.89
N TYR A 1043 34.79 12.99 0.91
CA TYR A 1043 34.69 11.63 0.36
C TYR A 1043 35.96 11.26 -0.44
N ASP A 1044 36.47 12.16 -1.29
CA ASP A 1044 37.77 12.03 -1.97
C ASP A 1044 38.89 11.70 -0.98
N ALA A 1045 38.98 12.44 0.13
CA ALA A 1045 39.95 12.18 1.18
C ALA A 1045 39.71 10.82 1.87
N SER A 1046 38.44 10.44 2.09
CA SER A 1046 38.08 9.18 2.75
C SER A 1046 38.58 7.94 1.99
N ILE A 1047 38.61 7.96 0.65
CA ILE A 1047 39.09 6.86 -0.20
C ILE A 1047 40.54 6.46 0.14
N TRP A 1048 41.40 7.46 0.41
CA TRP A 1048 42.84 7.27 0.55
C TRP A 1048 43.32 7.04 1.99
N GLU A 1049 42.44 7.16 3.00
CA GLU A 1049 42.86 6.89 4.39
C GLU A 1049 43.15 5.39 4.60
N PRO A 1050 44.19 5.01 5.36
CA PRO A 1050 44.52 3.61 5.60
C PRO A 1050 43.44 2.88 6.41
N VAL A 1051 43.38 1.56 6.25
CA VAL A 1051 42.54 0.69 7.08
C VAL A 1051 43.10 0.65 8.50
N MET A 1052 42.32 1.15 9.46
CA MET A 1052 42.65 1.24 10.89
C MET A 1052 41.43 0.84 11.74
N PRO A 1053 41.55 0.65 13.06
CA PRO A 1053 40.38 0.51 13.94
C PRO A 1053 39.48 1.75 13.86
N VAL A 1054 38.18 1.52 13.63
CA VAL A 1054 37.15 2.57 13.57
C VAL A 1054 36.62 2.97 14.96
N ALA A 1055 36.77 2.09 15.95
CA ALA A 1055 36.39 2.33 17.33
C ALA A 1055 37.17 1.44 18.32
N TYR A 1056 37.06 1.78 19.61
CA TYR A 1056 37.64 1.04 20.73
C TYR A 1056 36.65 0.99 21.92
N ALA A 1057 36.74 -0.07 22.73
CA ALA A 1057 35.95 -0.23 23.97
C ALA A 1057 36.79 -0.82 25.11
N GLY A 1058 36.45 -0.49 26.37
CA GLY A 1058 37.17 -0.97 27.57
C GLY A 1058 38.58 -0.39 27.77
N GLY A 1059 39.28 -0.89 28.81
CA GLY A 1059 40.59 -0.39 29.23
C GLY A 1059 40.55 0.76 30.25
N GLU A 1060 41.71 1.23 30.73
CA GLU A 1060 41.77 2.35 31.67
C GLU A 1060 41.21 3.64 31.04
N GLY A 1061 40.06 4.09 31.53
CA GLY A 1061 39.34 5.27 31.04
C GLY A 1061 38.28 4.99 29.97
N GLY A 1062 38.10 3.74 29.54
CA GLY A 1062 37.00 3.34 28.65
C GLY A 1062 35.77 2.87 29.41
N GLU A 1063 34.58 3.10 28.85
CA GLU A 1063 33.33 2.51 29.36
C GLU A 1063 33.23 1.04 28.93
N GLY A 1064 32.87 0.18 29.89
CA GLY A 1064 32.82 -1.28 29.72
C GLY A 1064 33.37 -2.05 30.94
N SER A 1065 33.12 -3.35 30.99
CA SER A 1065 33.60 -4.25 32.07
C SER A 1065 34.98 -4.88 31.80
N ALA A 1066 35.51 -4.70 30.58
CA ALA A 1066 36.78 -5.27 30.14
C ALA A 1066 37.98 -4.44 30.61
N LYS A 1067 38.95 -5.09 31.25
CA LYS A 1067 40.24 -4.49 31.66
C LYS A 1067 41.19 -4.23 30.48
N GLU A 1068 40.97 -4.92 29.37
CA GLU A 1068 41.77 -4.82 28.15
C GLU A 1068 40.97 -4.02 27.10
N ARG A 1069 41.66 -3.20 26.31
CA ARG A 1069 41.06 -2.37 25.26
C ARG A 1069 40.78 -3.23 24.04
N LYS A 1070 39.50 -3.47 23.74
CA LYS A 1070 39.05 -4.14 22.52
C LYS A 1070 39.09 -3.16 21.35
N GLU A 1071 39.65 -3.59 20.23
CA GLU A 1071 39.65 -2.84 18.97
C GLU A 1071 38.51 -3.30 18.06
N TYR A 1072 37.89 -2.35 17.36
CA TYR A 1072 36.92 -2.60 16.32
C TYR A 1072 37.46 -2.15 14.98
N TRP A 1073 37.77 -3.11 14.12
CA TRP A 1073 38.21 -2.93 12.75
C TRP A 1073 37.01 -2.88 11.80
N PRO A 1074 37.09 -2.26 10.62
CA PRO A 1074 35.99 -2.28 9.68
C PRO A 1074 35.91 -3.67 9.03
N ALA A 1075 34.72 -4.28 9.04
CA ALA A 1075 34.47 -5.60 8.44
C ALA A 1075 34.74 -5.56 6.93
N GLU A 1076 34.15 -4.58 6.25
CA GLU A 1076 34.48 -4.23 4.88
C GLU A 1076 35.62 -3.19 4.87
N ARG A 1077 36.64 -3.44 4.06
CA ARG A 1077 37.89 -2.67 4.01
C ARG A 1077 38.07 -1.91 2.69
N TRP A 1078 37.32 -2.27 1.65
CA TRP A 1078 37.27 -1.55 0.39
C TRP A 1078 36.46 -0.26 0.57
N LYS A 1079 36.72 0.78 -0.24
CA LYS A 1079 36.14 2.12 -0.08
C LYS A 1079 35.54 2.65 -1.39
N GLY A 1080 34.70 3.69 -1.26
CA GLY A 1080 34.07 4.34 -2.40
C GLY A 1080 33.01 3.48 -3.10
N GLY A 1081 32.23 2.73 -2.32
CA GLY A 1081 31.25 1.76 -2.81
C GLY A 1081 30.61 0.94 -1.69
N ALA A 1082 30.04 -0.20 -2.05
CA ALA A 1082 29.41 -1.16 -1.15
C ALA A 1082 29.60 -2.60 -1.65
N ARG A 1083 29.54 -3.59 -0.74
CA ARG A 1083 29.53 -5.02 -1.09
C ARG A 1083 28.08 -5.50 -1.18
N THR A 1084 27.72 -6.38 -2.12
CA THR A 1084 26.42 -7.07 -2.02
C THR A 1084 26.45 -8.16 -0.95
N GLY A 1085 25.31 -8.37 -0.29
CA GLY A 1085 25.11 -9.51 0.61
C GLY A 1085 25.07 -10.85 -0.15
N PRO A 1086 25.45 -11.97 0.49
CA PRO A 1086 25.51 -13.27 -0.17
C PRO A 1086 24.12 -13.76 -0.58
N THR A 1087 23.93 -13.99 -1.88
CA THR A 1087 22.68 -14.55 -2.41
C THR A 1087 22.75 -16.08 -2.48
N THR A 1088 21.63 -16.77 -2.24
CA THR A 1088 21.56 -18.25 -2.14
C THR A 1088 20.98 -18.93 -3.39
N ALA A 1089 20.77 -18.18 -4.48
CA ALA A 1089 19.98 -18.61 -5.64
C ALA A 1089 20.41 -19.92 -6.31
N ASN A 1090 21.73 -20.23 -6.32
CA ASN A 1090 22.29 -21.41 -6.99
C ASN A 1090 23.21 -22.28 -6.08
N GLY A 1091 23.19 -22.07 -4.76
CA GLY A 1091 24.03 -22.82 -3.82
C GLY A 1091 25.51 -22.42 -3.77
N THR A 1092 25.94 -21.47 -4.61
CA THR A 1092 27.19 -20.71 -4.47
C THR A 1092 26.86 -19.27 -4.10
N ALA A 1093 27.48 -18.75 -3.04
CA ALA A 1093 27.29 -17.37 -2.61
C ALA A 1093 28.10 -16.41 -3.50
N GLU A 1094 27.42 -15.80 -4.47
CA GLU A 1094 27.99 -14.70 -5.26
C GLU A 1094 27.87 -13.38 -4.49
N VAL A 1095 28.96 -12.61 -4.46
CA VAL A 1095 29.06 -11.28 -3.85
C VAL A 1095 29.85 -10.37 -4.77
N GLU A 1096 29.33 -9.16 -4.98
CA GLU A 1096 29.81 -8.16 -5.92
C GLU A 1096 30.33 -6.93 -5.16
N TRP A 1097 31.20 -6.15 -5.80
CA TRP A 1097 31.56 -4.81 -5.34
C TRP A 1097 30.90 -3.76 -6.24
N LEU A 1098 29.99 -2.98 -5.66
CA LEU A 1098 29.29 -1.89 -6.32
C LEU A 1098 30.09 -0.60 -6.12
N ARG A 1099 30.60 0.03 -7.19
CA ARG A 1099 31.24 1.35 -7.04
C ARG A 1099 30.18 2.38 -6.67
N PHE A 1100 30.55 3.39 -5.88
CA PHE A 1100 29.67 4.53 -5.63
C PHE A 1100 29.25 5.20 -6.94
N ASP A 1101 30.10 5.23 -7.96
CA ASP A 1101 29.76 5.79 -9.27
C ASP A 1101 29.04 4.84 -10.25
N ASP A 1102 28.75 3.60 -9.84
CA ASP A 1102 27.75 2.75 -10.50
C ASP A 1102 26.36 3.02 -9.90
N VAL A 1103 26.28 3.14 -8.57
CA VAL A 1103 25.02 3.35 -7.82
C VAL A 1103 24.53 4.80 -7.88
N CYS A 1104 25.43 5.79 -7.75
CA CYS A 1104 25.07 7.17 -7.42
C CYS A 1104 25.28 8.20 -8.54
N ARG A 1105 25.76 7.75 -9.71
CA ARG A 1105 26.05 8.61 -10.88
C ARG A 1105 24.83 9.40 -11.36
N ALA A 1106 23.63 8.85 -11.26
CA ALA A 1106 22.39 9.56 -11.61
C ALA A 1106 22.00 10.65 -10.60
N TYR A 1107 22.47 10.55 -9.35
CA TYR A 1107 21.99 11.35 -8.20
C TYR A 1107 23.02 12.37 -7.68
N HIS A 1108 24.14 12.55 -8.40
CA HIS A 1108 25.28 13.33 -7.93
C HIS A 1108 24.96 14.77 -7.51
N GLU A 1109 24.12 15.51 -8.25
CA GLU A 1109 23.75 16.87 -7.84
C GLU A 1109 22.82 16.89 -6.62
N GLU A 1110 21.95 15.89 -6.39
CA GLU A 1110 21.15 15.83 -5.16
C GLU A 1110 22.01 15.49 -3.93
N VAL A 1111 23.07 14.71 -4.13
CA VAL A 1111 23.97 14.23 -3.08
C VAL A 1111 25.06 15.25 -2.74
N PHE A 1112 25.73 15.83 -3.73
CA PHE A 1112 26.85 16.77 -3.54
C PHE A 1112 26.45 18.25 -3.65
N ARG A 1113 25.42 18.59 -4.44
CA ARG A 1113 24.91 19.95 -4.68
C ARG A 1113 26.00 21.00 -4.99
N ASP A 1114 27.08 20.58 -5.67
CA ASP A 1114 28.27 21.40 -5.91
C ASP A 1114 28.52 21.76 -7.38
N GLY A 1115 27.65 21.33 -8.31
CA GLY A 1115 27.70 21.68 -9.72
C GLY A 1115 28.89 21.10 -10.49
N LYS A 1116 29.61 20.13 -9.92
CA LYS A 1116 30.80 19.52 -10.54
C LYS A 1116 30.48 18.24 -11.33
N GLY A 1117 29.21 17.84 -11.45
CA GLY A 1117 28.82 16.63 -12.17
C GLY A 1117 29.10 15.34 -11.39
N PRO A 1118 29.04 14.15 -12.03
CA PRO A 1118 29.24 12.88 -11.36
C PRO A 1118 30.54 12.81 -10.55
N TRP A 1119 30.51 12.13 -9.42
CA TRP A 1119 31.72 11.62 -8.77
C TRP A 1119 32.09 10.27 -9.41
N THR A 1120 33.37 9.95 -9.44
CA THR A 1120 33.92 8.70 -10.01
C THR A 1120 35.01 8.16 -9.10
N LEU A 1121 34.94 6.88 -8.73
CA LEU A 1121 36.03 6.21 -7.99
C LEU A 1121 37.31 6.26 -8.84
N PRO A 1122 38.44 6.81 -8.34
CA PRO A 1122 39.67 6.92 -9.12
C PRO A 1122 40.23 5.55 -9.51
N ASP A 1123 40.64 5.36 -10.76
CA ASP A 1123 41.14 4.08 -11.32
C ASP A 1123 42.45 3.55 -10.68
N ALA A 1124 42.99 4.25 -9.67
CA ALA A 1124 44.17 3.88 -8.90
C ALA A 1124 43.86 3.36 -7.47
N HIS A 1125 42.57 3.17 -7.14
CA HIS A 1125 42.09 2.50 -5.93
C HIS A 1125 41.52 1.11 -6.28
#